data_AF-A0A401MXI7-F1
#
_entry.id   AF-A0A401MXI7-F1
#
_cell.length_a   1.000
_cell.length_b   1.000
_cell.length_c   1.000
_cell.angle_alpha   90.00
_cell.angle_beta   90.00
_cell.angle_gamma   90.00
#
_symmetry.space_group_name_H-M   'P 1'
#
loop_
_entity.id
_entity.type
_entity.pdbx_description
1 polymer ?
#
loop_
_entity_poly.entity_id
_entity_poly.type
_entity_poly.pdbx_seq_one_letter_code
_entity_poly.pdbx_strand_id
1 'polypeptide(L)'
;MTSSTVPPDNLVSGGSGIHAANNTYSTLLQAGRDINLHQQESLPTEPVFPTEIDAVRRAWVAEDSEGKEIATAPEVLAMLGQDERVVVIVGPPGAGKTAAGLRALSELRPVLPGTGGPRLRLRLEHVLPDWESVEKDKFLLPAEHGRGYLLNVSGESARWEKPDVTARKFLGHAESLRKKGSYLVVVAGEHGWPENDPVLGRTVVRAFSAPPGDQIARRHIERLYPWVAHRGWLQESVHEAGGRGEESDGEDRRGPLAGLLRADMQPGDAAALALELSRISDSGGTVKDARDLVLRWRERVSTVFRETQDSADDRALLLAAVLLEGLSPAEVLAGARLLLDDRKTRGIRDILTGRDLVTRLEAVQAKIDGQRVSFGHLPGYPAAVLRHFWRQLSDIQPNLIQWVKQLTAPKGLGATRIPQIADLLAQLAVDESDLRPLDVAQSWATAGDAGQDGASRLLARVARDPALGPEARTKLRSWAGQGTLANATVAAVVCQGPFSKEYPRQALTCLRWVLGRSEHDSAVSVAEEVLRAMGSEIRLLPRVWDTVSKWVTEYKQPDDRNHLAARRAVLALLDPSAEHPVATLLLANALEHPDTADELVQGWSAALSVPALETRCEEVLAAWAEAVADGALDADAVVEVLNHVIREHWMTGPLSTFIAGRAGTGYTSQSVVDLRERLILRWNDPRPTHTEPHSGQTPTPTRHATSPEDDPTPRTGTEDEA
;
A
#
# COMPACT_ATOMS: atom_id res chain seq x y z
N MET A 1 -45.57 36.66 28.43
CA MET A 1 -44.87 37.43 29.49
C MET A 1 -44.40 36.44 30.55
N THR A 2 -43.22 36.65 31.15
CA THR A 2 -42.74 36.16 32.47
C THR A 2 -43.03 34.70 32.88
N SER A 3 -42.05 33.78 33.00
CA SER A 3 -41.08 33.62 34.12
C SER A 3 -41.70 33.05 35.42
N SER A 4 -41.07 32.19 36.25
CA SER A 4 -39.77 31.46 36.24
C SER A 4 -39.84 30.33 37.33
N THR A 5 -38.86 29.50 37.76
CA THR A 5 -37.40 29.33 37.54
C THR A 5 -36.98 27.86 37.82
N VAL A 6 -35.89 27.36 37.23
CA VAL A 6 -35.14 26.13 37.65
C VAL A 6 -33.62 26.42 37.50
N PRO A 7 -32.72 25.93 38.39
CA PRO A 7 -31.30 26.36 38.43
C PRO A 7 -30.35 25.69 37.39
N PRO A 8 -29.12 26.21 37.18
CA PRO A 8 -28.28 25.92 36.00
C PRO A 8 -27.19 24.85 36.19
N ASP A 9 -26.55 24.50 35.07
CA ASP A 9 -25.54 23.44 34.89
C ASP A 9 -24.14 23.70 35.48
N ASN A 10 -23.37 22.61 35.62
CA ASN A 10 -21.92 22.65 35.88
C ASN A 10 -21.15 23.14 34.65
N LEU A 11 -20.31 24.17 34.84
CA LEU A 11 -19.45 24.72 33.79
C LEU A 11 -18.21 23.84 33.53
N VAL A 12 -17.97 23.55 32.25
CA VAL A 12 -16.69 23.01 31.77
C VAL A 12 -15.67 24.15 31.67
N SER A 13 -14.61 24.07 32.47
CA SER A 13 -13.34 24.76 32.20
C SER A 13 -12.44 23.78 31.44
N GLY A 14 -11.61 24.18 30.48
CA GLY A 14 -11.26 25.53 30.03
C GLY A 14 -9.96 25.47 29.22
N GLY A 15 -9.91 24.55 28.24
CA GLY A 15 -8.68 24.19 27.55
C GLY A 15 -8.09 25.33 26.72
N SER A 16 -6.87 25.74 27.03
CA SER A 16 -6.15 26.80 26.30
C SER A 16 -5.74 26.30 24.91
N GLY A 17 -6.39 26.82 23.86
CA GLY A 17 -6.05 26.53 22.48
C GLY A 17 -4.83 27.33 22.03
N ILE A 18 -3.74 26.65 21.66
CA ILE A 18 -2.54 27.30 21.10
C ILE A 18 -2.84 27.79 19.69
N HIS A 19 -2.89 29.11 19.50
CA HIS A 19 -2.95 29.74 18.18
C HIS A 19 -1.54 30.11 17.70
N ALA A 20 -1.03 29.37 16.70
CA ALA A 20 0.16 29.73 15.95
C ALA A 20 -0.23 30.34 14.59
N ALA A 21 0.49 31.39 14.16
CA ALA A 21 0.35 32.03 12.86
C ALA A 21 1.74 32.22 12.22
N ASN A 22 1.81 32.27 10.89
CA ASN A 22 3.04 32.32 10.07
C ASN A 22 3.97 31.09 10.17
N ASN A 23 3.43 29.89 10.36
CA ASN A 23 4.16 28.63 10.20
C ASN A 23 4.23 28.19 8.72
N THR A 24 5.11 28.80 7.93
CA THR A 24 5.31 28.41 6.51
C THR A 24 6.22 27.19 6.34
N TYR A 25 6.99 26.81 7.37
CA TYR A 25 7.99 25.72 7.32
C TYR A 25 8.04 24.88 8.62
N SER A 26 6.93 24.75 9.35
CA SER A 26 6.92 24.15 10.70
C SER A 26 5.92 23.00 10.83
N THR A 27 6.41 21.79 11.09
CA THR A 27 5.58 20.61 11.37
C THR A 27 5.08 20.66 12.82
N LEU A 28 3.78 20.91 13.00
CA LEU A 28 3.15 20.93 14.32
C LEU A 28 2.80 19.51 14.78
N LEU A 29 3.71 18.87 15.51
CA LEU A 29 3.45 17.60 16.21
C LEU A 29 2.53 17.86 17.41
N GLN A 30 1.22 17.68 17.21
CA GLN A 30 0.24 17.74 18.30
C GLN A 30 0.29 16.43 19.11
N ALA A 31 1.10 16.40 20.17
CA ALA A 31 0.96 15.42 21.23
C ALA A 31 -0.44 15.55 21.85
N GLY A 32 -1.23 14.47 21.78
CA GLY A 32 -2.67 14.50 22.11
C GLY A 32 -3.44 13.26 21.66
N ARG A 33 -2.74 12.14 21.47
CA ARG A 33 -3.30 10.80 21.30
C ARG A 33 -2.30 9.80 21.87
N ASP A 34 -2.70 9.13 22.93
CA ASP A 34 -1.95 8.09 23.62
C ASP A 34 -1.55 7.00 22.60
N ILE A 35 -0.24 6.84 22.35
CA ILE A 35 0.26 5.88 21.37
C ILE A 35 0.44 4.52 22.06
N ASN A 36 -0.64 3.75 22.15
CA ASN A 36 -0.57 2.42 22.77
C ASN A 36 0.23 1.43 21.90
N LEU A 37 1.55 1.39 22.11
CA LEU A 37 2.49 0.52 21.40
C LEU A 37 2.20 -0.98 21.61
N HIS A 38 1.52 -1.33 22.69
CA HIS A 38 1.33 -2.71 23.18
C HIS A 38 0.04 -3.38 22.67
N GLN A 39 -0.80 -2.66 21.92
CA GLN A 39 -2.04 -3.23 21.39
C GLN A 39 -1.77 -4.11 20.16
N GLN A 40 -2.00 -5.42 20.28
CA GLN A 40 -1.88 -6.35 19.13
C GLN A 40 -2.83 -5.95 17.99
N GLU A 41 -2.27 -5.37 16.93
CA GLU A 41 -3.05 -4.90 15.79
C GLU A 41 -3.62 -6.03 14.92
N SER A 42 -4.78 -5.78 14.33
CA SER A 42 -5.36 -6.64 13.29
C SER A 42 -4.60 -6.52 11.96
N LEU A 43 -4.97 -7.37 11.00
CA LEU A 43 -4.67 -7.14 9.59
C LEU A 43 -5.12 -5.71 9.19
N PRO A 44 -4.36 -5.03 8.31
CA PRO A 44 -4.68 -3.67 7.89
C PRO A 44 -5.91 -3.66 6.98
N THR A 45 -6.63 -2.54 7.00
CA THR A 45 -7.93 -2.37 6.32
C THR A 45 -8.00 -1.04 5.59
N GLU A 46 -8.54 -1.06 4.37
CA GLU A 46 -8.78 0.13 3.57
C GLU A 46 -10.29 0.38 3.42
N PRO A 47 -10.77 1.65 3.50
CA PRO A 47 -12.18 1.96 3.30
C PRO A 47 -12.56 1.74 1.82
N VAL A 48 -13.61 0.95 1.56
CA VAL A 48 -14.14 0.74 0.20
C VAL A 48 -14.62 2.08 -0.35
N PHE A 49 -14.15 2.47 -1.54
CA PHE A 49 -14.43 3.81 -2.05
C PHE A 49 -15.92 3.99 -2.40
N PRO A 50 -16.52 5.19 -2.20
CA PRO A 50 -17.93 5.42 -2.52
C PRO A 50 -18.31 5.08 -3.96
N THR A 51 -17.38 5.21 -4.90
CA THR A 51 -17.50 4.83 -6.31
C THR A 51 -17.70 3.33 -6.52
N GLU A 52 -16.95 2.47 -5.81
CA GLU A 52 -17.16 1.01 -5.81
C GLU A 52 -18.54 0.68 -5.24
N ILE A 53 -18.90 1.30 -4.11
CA ILE A 53 -20.17 1.06 -3.41
C ILE A 53 -21.37 1.45 -4.30
N ASP A 54 -21.27 2.56 -5.04
CA ASP A 54 -22.31 2.95 -6.00
C ASP A 54 -22.32 2.09 -7.26
N ALA A 55 -21.17 1.61 -7.75
CA ALA A 55 -21.10 0.66 -8.85
C ALA A 55 -21.84 -0.65 -8.51
N VAL A 56 -21.48 -1.31 -7.40
CA VAL A 56 -22.09 -2.62 -7.02
C VAL A 56 -23.57 -2.51 -6.63
N ARG A 57 -24.05 -1.32 -6.26
CA ARG A 57 -25.47 -1.06 -5.98
C ARG A 57 -26.28 -0.71 -7.23
N ARG A 58 -25.81 0.28 -7.99
CA ARG A 58 -26.58 0.93 -9.07
C ARG A 58 -26.34 0.31 -10.44
N ALA A 59 -25.12 -0.14 -10.71
CA ALA A 59 -24.67 -0.62 -12.02
C ALA A 59 -24.48 -2.15 -12.10
N TRP A 60 -25.00 -2.88 -11.11
CA TRP A 60 -24.97 -4.34 -11.08
C TRP A 60 -25.67 -4.95 -12.31
N VAL A 61 -25.08 -6.01 -12.85
CA VAL A 61 -25.67 -6.91 -13.84
C VAL A 61 -26.08 -8.19 -13.12
N ALA A 62 -27.36 -8.54 -13.19
CA ALA A 62 -27.95 -9.66 -12.45
C ALA A 62 -28.11 -10.94 -13.28
N GLU A 63 -27.78 -10.89 -14.57
CA GLU A 63 -27.97 -11.97 -15.54
C GLU A 63 -26.65 -12.31 -16.22
N ASP A 64 -26.44 -13.57 -16.57
CA ASP A 64 -25.29 -14.01 -17.36
C ASP A 64 -25.54 -13.92 -18.88
N SER A 65 -24.61 -14.42 -19.69
CA SER A 65 -24.71 -14.42 -21.15
C SER A 65 -25.86 -15.26 -21.72
N GLU A 66 -26.48 -16.13 -20.91
CA GLU A 66 -27.66 -16.94 -21.28
C GLU A 66 -28.97 -16.31 -20.76
N GLY A 67 -28.91 -15.15 -20.09
CA GLY A 67 -30.07 -14.51 -19.45
C GLY A 67 -30.47 -15.16 -18.13
N LYS A 68 -29.60 -15.97 -17.52
CA LYS A 68 -29.86 -16.67 -16.26
C LYS A 68 -29.38 -15.84 -15.06
N GLU A 69 -30.14 -15.85 -13.97
CA GLU A 69 -29.82 -15.05 -12.77
C GLU A 69 -28.49 -15.45 -12.11
N ILE A 70 -27.63 -14.47 -11.86
CA ILE A 70 -26.37 -14.58 -11.13
C ILE A 70 -26.67 -14.49 -9.63
N ALA A 71 -27.10 -15.63 -9.06
CA ALA A 71 -27.55 -15.76 -7.68
C ALA A 71 -26.47 -15.45 -6.61
N THR A 72 -25.19 -15.35 -6.98
CA THR A 72 -24.04 -15.14 -6.07
C THR A 72 -24.25 -14.03 -5.03
N ALA A 73 -24.74 -12.84 -5.43
CA ALA A 73 -24.95 -11.74 -4.50
C ALA A 73 -26.22 -11.92 -3.62
N PRO A 74 -27.39 -12.32 -4.19
CA PRO A 74 -28.55 -12.76 -3.41
C PRO A 74 -28.26 -13.86 -2.37
N GLU A 75 -27.51 -14.89 -2.73
CA GLU A 75 -27.17 -16.02 -1.83
C GLU A 75 -26.29 -15.56 -0.66
N VAL A 76 -25.23 -14.79 -0.93
CA VAL A 76 -24.39 -14.20 0.13
C VAL A 76 -25.21 -13.30 1.04
N LEU A 77 -26.10 -12.45 0.47
CA LEU A 77 -26.99 -11.59 1.25
C LEU A 77 -27.97 -12.40 2.12
N ALA A 78 -28.50 -13.52 1.62
CA ALA A 78 -29.39 -14.40 2.36
C ALA A 78 -28.68 -15.06 3.54
N MET A 79 -27.45 -15.57 3.36
CA MET A 79 -26.65 -16.17 4.43
C MET A 79 -26.27 -15.15 5.50
N LEU A 80 -25.76 -13.97 5.10
CA LEU A 80 -25.48 -12.85 6.01
C LEU A 80 -26.76 -12.41 6.77
N GLY A 81 -27.93 -12.51 6.14
CA GLY A 81 -29.24 -12.26 6.72
C GLY A 81 -29.73 -13.33 7.72
N GLN A 82 -29.19 -14.55 7.66
CA GLN A 82 -29.43 -15.65 8.60
C GLN A 82 -28.48 -15.62 9.82
N ASP A 83 -27.75 -14.52 10.01
CA ASP A 83 -26.72 -14.31 11.04
C ASP A 83 -25.41 -15.10 10.82
N GLU A 84 -25.16 -15.65 9.62
CA GLU A 84 -23.82 -16.11 9.28
C GLU A 84 -22.87 -14.91 9.19
N ARG A 85 -21.84 -14.91 10.05
CA ARG A 85 -20.93 -13.76 10.18
C ARG A 85 -19.72 -13.84 9.26
N VAL A 86 -19.47 -15.01 8.68
CA VAL A 86 -18.39 -15.25 7.71
C VAL A 86 -18.99 -16.05 6.56
N VAL A 87 -18.96 -15.47 5.35
CA VAL A 87 -19.43 -16.12 4.11
C VAL A 87 -18.29 -16.10 3.10
N VAL A 88 -18.16 -17.16 2.30
CA VAL A 88 -17.04 -17.37 1.38
C VAL A 88 -17.56 -17.43 -0.06
N ILE A 89 -16.90 -16.74 -0.99
CA ILE A 89 -17.26 -16.76 -2.41
C ILE A 89 -16.13 -17.45 -3.19
N VAL A 90 -16.46 -18.58 -3.80
CA VAL A 90 -15.55 -19.43 -4.60
C VAL A 90 -15.94 -19.37 -6.08
N GLY A 91 -14.98 -19.46 -6.99
CA GLY A 91 -15.22 -19.52 -8.43
C GLY A 91 -14.01 -19.09 -9.27
N PRO A 92 -14.10 -19.12 -10.61
CA PRO A 92 -13.03 -18.72 -11.51
C PRO A 92 -12.68 -17.22 -11.43
N PRO A 93 -11.56 -16.78 -12.03
CA PRO A 93 -11.31 -15.37 -12.35
C PRO A 93 -12.46 -14.76 -13.17
N GLY A 94 -12.62 -13.43 -13.12
CA GLY A 94 -13.67 -12.71 -13.87
C GLY A 94 -15.11 -12.86 -13.33
N ALA A 95 -15.45 -13.91 -12.58
CA ALA A 95 -16.81 -14.22 -12.10
C ALA A 95 -17.39 -13.28 -11.00
N GLY A 96 -17.05 -11.99 -11.02
CA GLY A 96 -17.70 -10.94 -10.21
C GLY A 96 -17.57 -11.04 -8.68
N LYS A 97 -16.85 -12.04 -8.14
CA LYS A 97 -16.84 -12.41 -6.70
C LYS A 97 -16.72 -11.23 -5.72
N THR A 98 -15.72 -10.36 -5.92
CA THR A 98 -15.51 -9.17 -5.09
C THR A 98 -16.70 -8.20 -5.13
N ALA A 99 -17.23 -7.95 -6.33
CA ALA A 99 -18.40 -7.09 -6.51
C ALA A 99 -19.67 -7.71 -5.89
N ALA A 100 -19.84 -9.04 -5.95
CA ALA A 100 -20.93 -9.75 -5.30
C ALA A 100 -20.88 -9.63 -3.77
N GLY A 101 -19.69 -9.82 -3.18
CA GLY A 101 -19.45 -9.66 -1.75
C GLY A 101 -19.68 -8.22 -1.26
N LEU A 102 -19.12 -7.24 -1.96
CA LEU A 102 -19.39 -5.82 -1.69
C LEU A 102 -20.88 -5.50 -1.83
N ARG A 103 -21.57 -5.97 -2.88
CA ARG A 103 -23.00 -5.77 -3.09
C ARG A 103 -23.80 -6.23 -1.89
N ALA A 104 -23.64 -7.50 -1.50
CA ALA A 104 -24.34 -8.11 -0.38
C ALA A 104 -24.09 -7.37 0.95
N LEU A 105 -22.84 -7.10 1.30
CA LEU A 105 -22.49 -6.30 2.48
C LEU A 105 -23.08 -4.87 2.43
N SER A 106 -23.13 -4.27 1.24
CA SER A 106 -23.71 -2.94 1.03
C SER A 106 -25.24 -2.92 1.11
N GLU A 107 -25.91 -4.03 0.88
CA GLU A 107 -27.37 -4.20 0.91
C GLU A 107 -27.86 -4.66 2.28
N LEU A 108 -27.06 -5.42 3.03
CA LEU A 108 -27.35 -5.91 4.38
C LEU A 108 -27.72 -4.79 5.37
N ARG A 109 -28.78 -5.00 6.14
CA ARG A 109 -29.29 -4.08 7.17
C ARG A 109 -29.41 -4.80 8.51
N PRO A 110 -28.31 -5.01 9.24
CA PRO A 110 -28.34 -5.69 10.52
C PRO A 110 -28.91 -4.79 11.63
N VAL A 111 -29.42 -5.41 12.69
CA VAL A 111 -29.58 -4.75 13.99
C VAL A 111 -28.24 -4.88 14.72
N LEU A 112 -27.63 -3.76 15.12
CA LEU A 112 -26.33 -3.79 15.79
C LEU A 112 -26.50 -4.02 17.31
N PRO A 113 -25.63 -4.82 17.96
CA PRO A 113 -25.65 -5.01 19.41
C PRO A 113 -25.49 -3.68 20.16
N GLY A 114 -26.19 -3.53 21.29
CA GLY A 114 -26.14 -2.32 22.13
C GLY A 114 -26.98 -1.14 21.61
N THR A 115 -27.19 -1.00 20.31
CA THR A 115 -28.12 0.00 19.77
C THR A 115 -29.55 -0.56 19.75
N GLY A 116 -30.41 -0.08 20.66
CA GLY A 116 -31.86 -0.35 20.64
C GLY A 116 -32.62 0.41 19.54
N GLY A 117 -32.06 0.45 18.33
CA GLY A 117 -32.46 1.36 17.25
C GLY A 117 -32.75 0.67 15.91
N PRO A 118 -33.00 1.46 14.84
CA PRO A 118 -33.30 0.92 13.52
C PRO A 118 -32.11 0.20 12.89
N ARG A 119 -32.38 -0.69 11.92
CA ARG A 119 -31.35 -1.41 11.16
C ARG A 119 -30.46 -0.41 10.39
N LEU A 120 -29.14 -0.49 10.60
CA LEU A 120 -28.17 0.46 10.05
C LEU A 120 -27.50 -0.04 8.76
N ARG A 121 -26.72 0.85 8.12
CA ARG A 121 -25.79 0.46 7.04
C ARG A 121 -24.42 0.19 7.65
N LEU A 122 -23.79 -0.92 7.26
CA LEU A 122 -22.39 -1.17 7.58
C LEU A 122 -21.47 -0.16 6.90
N ARG A 123 -20.37 0.21 7.56
CA ARG A 123 -19.20 0.81 6.90
C ARG A 123 -18.40 -0.32 6.26
N LEU A 124 -17.96 -0.16 5.02
CA LEU A 124 -17.32 -1.24 4.26
C LEU A 124 -15.81 -1.03 4.17
N GLU A 125 -15.06 -2.10 4.41
CA GLU A 125 -13.59 -2.13 4.37
C GLU A 125 -13.08 -3.35 3.62
N HIS A 126 -12.09 -3.14 2.75
CA HIS A 126 -11.22 -4.21 2.25
C HIS A 126 -10.22 -4.58 3.35
N VAL A 127 -10.03 -5.87 3.61
CA VAL A 127 -9.01 -6.40 4.52
C VAL A 127 -7.86 -6.93 3.67
N LEU A 128 -6.64 -6.46 3.95
CA LEU A 128 -5.47 -6.84 3.16
C LEU A 128 -4.81 -8.11 3.71
N PRO A 129 -4.32 -9.03 2.85
CA PRO A 129 -3.63 -10.25 3.24
C PRO A 129 -2.17 -9.96 3.67
N ASP A 130 -2.00 -9.18 4.74
CA ASP A 130 -0.70 -8.81 5.31
C ASP A 130 -0.20 -9.86 6.32
N TRP A 131 0.34 -10.97 5.80
CA TRP A 131 0.90 -12.07 6.57
C TRP A 131 2.20 -12.61 5.92
N GLU A 132 3.13 -13.13 6.72
CA GLU A 132 4.28 -13.87 6.22
C GLU A 132 3.89 -15.31 5.82
N SER A 133 3.05 -15.97 6.63
CA SER A 133 2.40 -17.27 6.39
C SER A 133 1.10 -17.40 7.18
N VAL A 134 -0.01 -17.72 6.50
CA VAL A 134 -1.35 -17.80 7.13
C VAL A 134 -1.42 -18.89 8.20
N GLU A 135 -0.65 -19.96 8.06
CA GLU A 135 -0.55 -21.04 9.03
C GLU A 135 0.20 -20.62 10.29
N LYS A 136 1.38 -20.03 10.12
CA LYS A 136 2.38 -19.77 11.19
C LYS A 136 2.08 -18.49 11.96
N ASP A 137 1.52 -17.48 11.30
CA ASP A 137 1.31 -16.16 11.88
C ASP A 137 0.16 -16.13 12.90
N LYS A 138 0.39 -15.36 13.97
CA LYS A 138 -0.63 -14.94 14.94
C LYS A 138 -1.23 -13.59 14.50
N PHE A 139 -1.93 -13.58 13.37
CA PHE A 139 -2.72 -12.43 12.94
C PHE A 139 -4.08 -12.38 13.65
N LEU A 140 -4.60 -11.17 13.86
CA LEU A 140 -5.99 -10.95 14.27
C LEU A 140 -6.77 -10.41 13.08
N LEU A 141 -7.98 -10.92 12.89
CA LEU A 141 -8.92 -10.37 11.91
C LEU A 141 -9.63 -9.15 12.52
N PRO A 142 -9.92 -8.11 11.73
CA PRO A 142 -10.55 -6.89 12.24
C PRO A 142 -11.99 -7.16 12.71
N ALA A 143 -12.41 -6.46 13.77
CA ALA A 143 -13.71 -6.63 14.43
C ALA A 143 -14.17 -5.34 15.11
N GLU A 144 -14.02 -4.19 14.44
CA GLU A 144 -14.69 -2.98 14.90
C GLU A 144 -16.21 -3.11 14.82
N HIS A 145 -16.94 -2.24 15.52
CA HIS A 145 -18.40 -2.26 15.58
C HIS A 145 -19.05 -1.77 14.28
N GLY A 146 -20.04 -2.50 13.76
CA GLY A 146 -20.85 -2.08 12.61
C GLY A 146 -20.09 -2.02 11.27
N ARG A 147 -19.04 -2.84 11.09
CA ARG A 147 -18.26 -2.93 9.85
C ARG A 147 -18.65 -4.14 9.00
N GLY A 148 -18.50 -4.02 7.69
CA GLY A 148 -18.63 -5.09 6.70
C GLY A 148 -17.30 -5.26 5.97
N TYR A 149 -16.59 -6.33 6.30
CA TYR A 149 -15.25 -6.60 5.80
C TYR A 149 -15.28 -7.48 4.54
N LEU A 150 -14.44 -7.18 3.57
CA LEU A 150 -14.15 -8.08 2.45
C LEU A 150 -12.66 -8.42 2.41
N LEU A 151 -12.32 -9.70 2.46
CA LEU A 151 -10.95 -10.21 2.40
C LEU A 151 -10.76 -11.02 1.12
N ASN A 152 -9.85 -10.62 0.23
CA ASN A 152 -9.53 -11.41 -0.95
C ASN A 152 -8.27 -12.28 -0.71
N VAL A 153 -8.46 -13.60 -0.82
CA VAL A 153 -7.40 -14.62 -0.76
C VAL A 153 -7.31 -15.42 -2.07
N SER A 154 -7.81 -14.91 -3.20
CA SER A 154 -7.83 -15.65 -4.47
C SER A 154 -6.44 -16.08 -4.97
N GLY A 155 -5.40 -15.25 -4.79
CA GLY A 155 -4.01 -15.62 -5.10
C GLY A 155 -3.29 -16.43 -4.01
N GLU A 156 -3.77 -16.36 -2.76
CA GLU A 156 -3.15 -16.97 -1.57
C GLU A 156 -3.67 -18.41 -1.33
N SER A 157 -4.97 -18.62 -1.50
CA SER A 157 -5.68 -19.85 -1.07
C SER A 157 -5.21 -21.14 -1.76
N ALA A 158 -4.70 -21.04 -2.99
CA ALA A 158 -4.09 -22.17 -3.70
C ALA A 158 -2.69 -22.58 -3.15
N ARG A 159 -2.13 -21.84 -2.19
CA ARG A 159 -0.77 -22.03 -1.65
C ARG A 159 -0.73 -22.41 -0.16
N TRP A 160 -1.89 -22.55 0.49
CA TRP A 160 -1.99 -22.91 1.90
C TRP A 160 -1.44 -24.31 2.18
N GLU A 161 -0.46 -24.43 3.09
CA GLU A 161 0.11 -25.73 3.49
C GLU A 161 -0.94 -26.65 4.12
N LYS A 162 -1.95 -26.07 4.78
CA LYS A 162 -3.01 -26.79 5.53
C LYS A 162 -4.37 -26.09 5.34
N PRO A 163 -5.02 -26.24 4.16
CA PRO A 163 -6.21 -25.47 3.80
C PRO A 163 -7.33 -25.54 4.85
N ASP A 164 -7.63 -26.71 5.42
CA ASP A 164 -8.69 -26.88 6.43
C ASP A 164 -8.39 -26.11 7.72
N VAL A 165 -7.14 -26.11 8.17
CA VAL A 165 -6.70 -25.41 9.39
C VAL A 165 -6.76 -23.90 9.18
N THR A 166 -6.26 -23.43 8.04
CA THR A 166 -6.26 -22.02 7.65
C THR A 166 -7.69 -21.50 7.44
N ALA A 167 -8.54 -22.23 6.72
CA ALA A 167 -9.96 -21.91 6.51
C ALA A 167 -10.74 -21.81 7.84
N ARG A 168 -10.49 -22.73 8.79
CA ARG A 168 -11.10 -22.70 10.14
C ARG A 168 -10.69 -21.47 10.96
N LYS A 169 -9.52 -20.85 10.74
CA LYS A 169 -9.16 -19.58 11.41
C LYS A 169 -10.17 -18.47 11.08
N PHE A 170 -10.65 -18.39 9.84
CA PHE A 170 -11.64 -17.39 9.45
C PHE A 170 -13.01 -17.64 10.08
N LEU A 171 -13.52 -18.88 10.06
CA LEU A 171 -14.81 -19.19 10.69
C LEU A 171 -14.78 -19.01 12.22
N GLY A 172 -13.65 -19.27 12.88
CA GLY A 172 -13.49 -19.01 14.32
C GLY A 172 -13.70 -17.55 14.73
N HIS A 173 -13.53 -16.61 13.79
CA HIS A 173 -13.76 -15.17 14.02
C HIS A 173 -15.25 -14.78 14.06
N ALA A 174 -16.16 -15.67 13.63
CA ALA A 174 -17.59 -15.40 13.54
C ALA A 174 -18.22 -14.92 14.87
N GLU A 175 -17.76 -15.44 16.01
CA GLU A 175 -18.23 -14.97 17.33
C GLU A 175 -17.79 -13.55 17.67
N SER A 176 -16.57 -13.16 17.29
CA SER A 176 -16.05 -11.81 17.52
C SER A 176 -16.84 -10.80 16.72
N LEU A 177 -17.07 -11.11 15.44
CA LEU A 177 -17.94 -10.36 14.53
C LEU A 177 -19.38 -10.27 15.06
N ARG A 178 -19.96 -11.38 15.55
CA ARG A 178 -21.31 -11.41 16.16
C ARG A 178 -21.41 -10.46 17.37
N LYS A 179 -20.46 -10.55 18.31
CA LYS A 179 -20.37 -9.67 19.51
C LYS A 179 -20.26 -8.19 19.13
N LYS A 180 -19.70 -7.88 17.96
CA LYS A 180 -19.48 -6.51 17.46
C LYS A 180 -20.52 -6.04 16.44
N GLY A 181 -21.46 -6.90 16.01
CA GLY A 181 -22.47 -6.56 15.00
C GLY A 181 -21.95 -6.53 13.56
N SER A 182 -20.75 -7.05 13.33
CA SER A 182 -20.00 -6.95 12.08
C SER A 182 -20.02 -8.25 11.28
N TYR A 183 -19.50 -8.22 10.06
CA TYR A 183 -19.55 -9.32 9.09
C TYR A 183 -18.28 -9.36 8.24
N LEU A 184 -17.93 -10.54 7.73
CA LEU A 184 -16.79 -10.78 6.83
C LEU A 184 -17.23 -11.59 5.60
N VAL A 185 -16.85 -11.14 4.42
CA VAL A 185 -16.90 -11.94 3.17
C VAL A 185 -15.47 -12.27 2.74
N VAL A 186 -15.19 -13.55 2.50
CA VAL A 186 -13.89 -14.04 2.01
C VAL A 186 -14.02 -14.43 0.54
N VAL A 187 -13.14 -13.93 -0.32
CA VAL A 187 -13.09 -14.30 -1.75
C VAL A 187 -11.92 -15.25 -1.99
N ALA A 188 -12.18 -16.44 -2.55
CA ALA A 188 -11.17 -17.49 -2.77
C ALA A 188 -11.09 -17.93 -4.24
N GLY A 189 -10.00 -18.64 -4.58
CA GLY A 189 -9.85 -19.30 -5.88
C GLY A 189 -10.76 -20.53 -6.01
N GLU A 190 -11.12 -20.93 -7.22
CA GLU A 190 -12.11 -21.98 -7.53
C GLU A 190 -11.86 -23.35 -6.84
N HIS A 191 -10.60 -23.65 -6.55
CA HIS A 191 -10.15 -24.87 -5.87
C HIS A 191 -9.31 -24.55 -4.61
N GLY A 192 -9.30 -23.30 -4.15
CA GLY A 192 -8.52 -22.84 -3.00
C GLY A 192 -9.20 -23.00 -1.63
N TRP A 193 -10.51 -23.31 -1.62
CA TRP A 193 -11.25 -23.51 -0.36
C TRP A 193 -11.60 -25.00 -0.14
N PRO A 194 -11.40 -25.54 1.08
CA PRO A 194 -11.65 -26.95 1.39
C PRO A 194 -13.14 -27.26 1.61
N GLU A 195 -13.92 -27.24 0.53
CA GLU A 195 -15.38 -27.51 0.56
C GLU A 195 -15.76 -28.95 0.97
N ASN A 196 -14.82 -29.88 0.97
CA ASN A 196 -15.04 -31.27 1.39
C ASN A 196 -15.31 -31.41 2.91
N ASP A 197 -14.96 -30.41 3.72
CA ASP A 197 -15.31 -30.34 5.14
C ASP A 197 -16.77 -29.85 5.29
N PRO A 198 -17.68 -30.62 5.94
CA PRO A 198 -19.10 -30.27 6.04
C PRO A 198 -19.42 -29.00 6.85
N VAL A 199 -18.46 -28.39 7.54
CA VAL A 199 -18.59 -27.08 8.20
C VAL A 199 -18.07 -25.98 7.26
N LEU A 200 -16.91 -26.18 6.64
CA LEU A 200 -16.28 -25.18 5.76
C LEU A 200 -17.01 -25.03 4.42
N GLY A 201 -17.68 -26.08 3.92
CA GLY A 201 -18.53 -26.02 2.74
C GLY A 201 -19.88 -25.34 2.97
N ARG A 202 -20.42 -25.32 4.20
CA ARG A 202 -21.71 -24.67 4.51
C ARG A 202 -21.68 -23.15 4.39
N THR A 203 -20.51 -22.55 4.52
CA THR A 203 -20.31 -21.09 4.42
C THR A 203 -19.98 -20.63 3.00
N VAL A 204 -20.04 -21.50 1.99
CA VAL A 204 -19.58 -21.21 0.63
C VAL A 204 -20.74 -20.94 -0.34
N VAL A 205 -20.60 -19.87 -1.10
CA VAL A 205 -21.38 -19.55 -2.31
C VAL A 205 -20.47 -19.70 -3.53
N ARG A 206 -20.95 -20.39 -4.57
CA ARG A 206 -20.19 -20.61 -5.81
C ARG A 206 -20.65 -19.68 -6.93
N ALA A 207 -19.75 -18.81 -7.38
CA ALA A 207 -19.93 -17.96 -8.54
C ALA A 207 -19.62 -18.75 -9.83
N PHE A 208 -20.65 -19.37 -10.42
CA PHE A 208 -20.49 -20.19 -11.63
C PHE A 208 -20.42 -19.38 -12.92
N SER A 209 -21.30 -18.38 -13.09
CA SER A 209 -21.38 -17.56 -14.29
C SER A 209 -20.66 -16.22 -14.10
N ALA A 210 -20.03 -15.71 -15.17
CA ALA A 210 -19.56 -14.33 -15.23
C ALA A 210 -20.63 -13.42 -15.87
N PRO A 211 -20.84 -12.19 -15.36
CA PRO A 211 -21.71 -11.23 -16.02
C PRO A 211 -21.10 -10.78 -17.37
N PRO A 212 -21.89 -10.66 -18.44
CA PRO A 212 -21.38 -10.32 -19.78
C PRO A 212 -20.94 -8.86 -19.84
N GLY A 213 -19.75 -8.62 -20.40
CA GLY A 213 -19.07 -7.33 -20.31
C GLY A 213 -19.79 -6.16 -20.99
N ASP A 214 -20.58 -6.43 -22.03
CA ASP A 214 -21.39 -5.41 -22.70
C ASP A 214 -22.46 -4.83 -21.78
N GLN A 215 -23.17 -5.68 -21.05
CA GLN A 215 -24.20 -5.26 -20.09
C GLN A 215 -23.59 -4.46 -18.94
N ILE A 216 -22.38 -4.81 -18.49
CA ILE A 216 -21.67 -4.09 -17.42
C ILE A 216 -21.33 -2.67 -17.88
N ALA A 217 -20.76 -2.52 -19.08
CA ALA A 217 -20.47 -1.22 -19.65
C ALA A 217 -21.75 -0.37 -19.84
N ARG A 218 -22.83 -0.96 -20.38
CA ARG A 218 -24.15 -0.30 -20.49
C ARG A 218 -24.66 0.16 -19.12
N ARG A 219 -24.72 -0.73 -18.11
CA ARG A 219 -25.19 -0.41 -16.75
C ARG A 219 -24.34 0.65 -16.06
N HIS A 220 -23.01 0.61 -16.18
CA HIS A 220 -22.14 1.65 -15.63
C HIS A 220 -22.44 3.02 -16.26
N ILE A 221 -22.58 3.08 -17.59
CA ILE A 221 -22.89 4.31 -18.32
C ILE A 221 -24.27 4.86 -17.98
N GLU A 222 -25.30 4.01 -17.92
CA GLU A 222 -26.66 4.41 -17.54
C GLU A 222 -26.78 4.91 -16.09
N ARG A 223 -26.02 4.33 -15.15
CA ARG A 223 -26.31 4.41 -13.71
C ARG A 223 -25.26 5.17 -12.88
N LEU A 224 -24.04 5.29 -13.39
CA LEU A 224 -22.95 6.05 -12.77
C LEU A 224 -22.59 7.29 -13.59
N TYR A 225 -22.63 7.18 -14.92
CA TYR A 225 -22.21 8.22 -15.86
C TYR A 225 -23.36 8.71 -16.78
N PRO A 226 -24.56 9.00 -16.27
CA PRO A 226 -25.77 9.16 -17.09
C PRO A 226 -25.64 10.23 -18.18
N TRP A 227 -24.79 11.23 -18.02
CA TRP A 227 -24.50 12.23 -19.06
C TRP A 227 -23.93 11.64 -20.35
N VAL A 228 -23.15 10.55 -20.27
CA VAL A 228 -22.67 9.77 -21.42
C VAL A 228 -23.86 9.10 -22.13
N ALA A 229 -24.80 8.53 -21.37
CA ALA A 229 -26.02 7.94 -21.93
C ALA A 229 -26.92 9.00 -22.61
N HIS A 230 -27.03 10.20 -22.03
CA HIS A 230 -27.80 11.31 -22.61
C HIS A 230 -27.23 11.81 -23.96
N ARG A 231 -25.95 11.57 -24.25
CA ARG A 231 -25.36 11.88 -25.57
C ARG A 231 -25.71 10.85 -26.67
N GLY A 232 -26.49 9.82 -26.35
CA GLY A 232 -27.01 8.84 -27.32
C GLY A 232 -25.94 7.89 -27.91
N TRP A 233 -24.70 7.92 -27.41
CA TRP A 233 -23.55 7.24 -28.00
C TRP A 233 -23.73 5.73 -28.20
N LEU A 234 -24.53 5.09 -27.34
CA LEU A 234 -24.76 3.64 -27.30
C LEU A 234 -26.22 3.23 -27.57
N GLN A 235 -27.09 4.14 -28.01
CA GLN A 235 -28.50 3.83 -28.24
C GLN A 235 -28.69 2.89 -29.44
N GLU A 236 -29.15 1.67 -29.22
CA GLU A 236 -29.71 0.85 -30.30
C GLU A 236 -31.11 1.38 -30.63
N SER A 237 -31.34 1.75 -31.88
CA SER A 237 -32.65 2.22 -32.34
C SER A 237 -33.64 1.06 -32.32
N VAL A 238 -34.54 1.05 -31.35
CA VAL A 238 -35.68 0.12 -31.33
C VAL A 238 -36.52 0.38 -32.57
N HIS A 239 -36.63 -0.61 -33.45
CA HIS A 239 -37.65 -0.60 -34.51
C HIS A 239 -39.02 -0.73 -33.85
N GLU A 240 -39.70 0.40 -33.62
CA GLU A 240 -41.13 0.40 -33.37
C GLU A 240 -41.83 -0.17 -34.62
N ALA A 241 -42.34 -1.40 -34.51
CA ALA A 241 -43.06 -2.09 -35.58
C ALA A 241 -44.48 -1.52 -35.76
N GLY A 242 -44.56 -0.22 -36.05
CA GLY A 242 -45.79 0.58 -36.05
C GLY A 242 -45.87 1.66 -37.16
N GLY A 243 -44.92 1.71 -38.09
CA GLY A 243 -44.89 2.69 -39.18
C GLY A 243 -44.99 2.04 -40.57
N ARG A 244 -46.16 2.10 -41.22
CA ARG A 244 -46.27 1.92 -42.68
C ARG A 244 -45.95 3.26 -43.34
N GLY A 245 -44.79 3.39 -43.98
CA GLY A 245 -44.44 4.61 -44.72
C GLY A 245 -43.06 4.56 -45.37
N GLU A 246 -43.06 4.22 -46.66
CA GLU A 246 -42.05 4.53 -47.68
C GLU A 246 -40.63 3.95 -47.53
N GLU A 247 -40.10 3.48 -48.66
CA GLU A 247 -38.76 2.90 -48.77
C GLU A 247 -37.72 4.02 -48.83
N SER A 248 -36.99 4.22 -47.73
CA SER A 248 -35.82 5.09 -47.64
C SER A 248 -34.66 4.28 -47.07
N ASP A 249 -33.44 4.50 -47.58
CA ASP A 249 -32.30 3.60 -47.38
C ASP A 249 -32.05 3.29 -45.90
N GLY A 250 -32.18 2.00 -45.56
CA GLY A 250 -32.09 1.49 -44.20
C GLY A 250 -30.65 1.39 -43.69
N GLU A 251 -29.98 2.53 -43.49
CA GLU A 251 -28.83 2.59 -42.58
C GLU A 251 -29.30 2.17 -41.18
N ASP A 252 -28.78 1.04 -40.70
CA ASP A 252 -29.06 0.47 -39.37
C ASP A 252 -28.65 1.47 -38.28
N ARG A 253 -29.61 2.27 -37.76
CA ARG A 253 -29.40 3.45 -36.88
C ARG A 253 -28.98 3.10 -35.44
N ARG A 254 -28.09 2.12 -35.31
CA ARG A 254 -27.33 1.87 -34.08
C ARG A 254 -26.51 3.12 -33.73
N GLY A 255 -26.50 3.44 -32.44
CA GLY A 255 -25.68 4.50 -31.88
C GLY A 255 -24.21 4.30 -32.25
N PRO A 256 -23.44 5.38 -32.45
CA PRO A 256 -22.12 5.34 -33.08
C PRO A 256 -21.07 4.50 -32.34
N LEU A 257 -21.35 4.07 -31.10
CA LEU A 257 -20.53 3.15 -30.30
C LEU A 257 -21.19 1.77 -30.05
N ALA A 258 -22.45 1.53 -30.43
CA ALA A 258 -23.21 0.37 -29.95
C ALA A 258 -22.55 -1.00 -30.23
N GLY A 259 -21.93 -1.15 -31.41
CA GLY A 259 -21.21 -2.37 -31.79
C GLY A 259 -19.88 -2.65 -31.05
N LEU A 260 -19.48 -1.78 -30.10
CA LEU A 260 -18.26 -1.93 -29.32
C LEU A 260 -18.39 -2.80 -28.09
N LEU A 261 -19.60 -2.87 -27.55
CA LEU A 261 -19.88 -3.60 -26.33
C LEU A 261 -20.12 -5.07 -26.70
N ARG A 262 -19.22 -5.94 -26.26
CA ARG A 262 -19.22 -7.38 -26.55
C ARG A 262 -19.33 -8.18 -25.25
N ALA A 263 -20.14 -9.23 -25.26
CA ALA A 263 -20.30 -10.12 -24.10
C ALA A 263 -19.00 -10.83 -23.67
N ASP A 264 -18.04 -11.06 -24.60
CA ASP A 264 -16.73 -11.66 -24.31
C ASP A 264 -15.71 -10.69 -23.67
N MET A 265 -16.09 -9.43 -23.42
CA MET A 265 -15.26 -8.46 -22.72
C MET A 265 -15.18 -8.81 -21.22
N GLN A 266 -13.97 -8.78 -20.65
CA GLN A 266 -13.79 -9.05 -19.22
C GLN A 266 -14.48 -7.96 -18.38
N PRO A 267 -15.15 -8.31 -17.26
CA PRO A 267 -15.84 -7.35 -16.40
C PRO A 267 -14.99 -6.15 -15.93
N GLY A 268 -13.69 -6.35 -15.72
CA GLY A 268 -12.75 -5.26 -15.39
C GLY A 268 -12.51 -4.30 -16.55
N ASP A 269 -12.21 -4.83 -17.75
CA ASP A 269 -12.08 -4.01 -18.98
C ASP A 269 -13.38 -3.22 -19.24
N ALA A 270 -14.55 -3.86 -19.07
CA ALA A 270 -15.86 -3.22 -19.29
C ALA A 270 -16.17 -2.07 -18.32
N ALA A 271 -15.87 -2.24 -17.02
CA ALA A 271 -16.05 -1.19 -16.03
C ALA A 271 -15.07 -0.01 -16.25
N ALA A 272 -13.82 -0.31 -16.64
CA ALA A 272 -12.84 0.71 -17.00
C ALA A 272 -13.25 1.49 -18.26
N LEU A 273 -13.80 0.80 -19.26
CA LEU A 273 -14.28 1.40 -20.50
C LEU A 273 -15.37 2.46 -20.27
N ALA A 274 -16.31 2.16 -19.36
CA ALA A 274 -17.36 3.09 -18.97
C ALA A 274 -16.81 4.35 -18.27
N LEU A 275 -15.76 4.20 -17.44
CA LEU A 275 -15.09 5.31 -16.77
C LEU A 275 -14.32 6.21 -17.75
N GLU A 276 -13.59 5.64 -18.72
CA GLU A 276 -12.91 6.44 -19.75
C GLU A 276 -13.90 7.16 -20.68
N LEU A 277 -15.04 6.54 -21.00
CA LEU A 277 -16.13 7.20 -21.72
C LEU A 277 -16.74 8.37 -20.92
N SER A 278 -16.81 8.28 -19.58
CA SER A 278 -17.18 9.43 -18.74
C SER A 278 -16.15 10.55 -18.88
N ARG A 279 -14.86 10.24 -18.67
CA ARG A 279 -13.75 11.21 -18.73
C ARG A 279 -13.70 11.96 -20.06
N ILE A 280 -13.94 11.28 -21.19
CA ILE A 280 -14.04 11.91 -22.51
C ILE A 280 -15.25 12.85 -22.57
N SER A 281 -16.42 12.44 -22.08
CA SER A 281 -17.60 13.31 -22.08
C SER A 281 -17.44 14.52 -21.15
N ASP A 282 -16.79 14.36 -20.00
CA ASP A 282 -16.57 15.39 -18.99
C ASP A 282 -15.58 16.46 -19.47
N SER A 283 -14.54 16.05 -20.19
CA SER A 283 -13.57 16.94 -20.85
C SER A 283 -14.10 17.61 -22.13
N GLY A 284 -15.39 17.44 -22.46
CA GLY A 284 -16.01 18.01 -23.65
C GLY A 284 -15.74 17.25 -24.95
N GLY A 285 -15.02 16.13 -24.90
CA GLY A 285 -14.69 15.29 -26.05
C GLY A 285 -15.92 14.78 -26.80
N THR A 286 -15.73 14.50 -28.10
CA THR A 286 -16.82 14.23 -29.04
C THR A 286 -17.18 12.75 -29.12
N VAL A 287 -18.27 12.44 -29.84
CA VAL A 287 -18.59 11.08 -30.33
C VAL A 287 -17.37 10.42 -30.98
N LYS A 288 -16.60 11.21 -31.74
CA LYS A 288 -15.43 10.72 -32.46
C LYS A 288 -14.31 10.34 -31.49
N ASP A 289 -14.01 11.17 -30.50
CA ASP A 289 -12.96 10.88 -29.50
C ASP A 289 -13.31 9.66 -28.63
N ALA A 290 -14.59 9.49 -28.30
CA ALA A 290 -15.12 8.30 -27.63
C ALA A 290 -15.04 7.05 -28.50
N ARG A 291 -15.49 7.14 -29.77
CA ARG A 291 -15.39 6.07 -30.77
C ARG A 291 -13.95 5.70 -31.05
N ASP A 292 -13.07 6.70 -31.01
CA ASP A 292 -11.64 6.55 -31.16
C ASP A 292 -11.05 5.78 -29.98
N LEU A 293 -11.24 6.19 -28.71
CA LEU A 293 -10.71 5.43 -27.57
C LEU A 293 -11.20 3.97 -27.54
N VAL A 294 -12.46 3.72 -27.94
CA VAL A 294 -13.10 2.41 -27.78
C VAL A 294 -12.93 1.46 -28.99
N LEU A 295 -13.03 1.92 -30.26
CA LEU A 295 -12.71 1.06 -31.44
C LEU A 295 -11.20 0.86 -31.58
N ARG A 296 -10.40 1.92 -31.40
CA ARG A 296 -9.03 1.91 -31.91
C ARG A 296 -8.18 0.81 -31.29
N TRP A 297 -8.26 0.53 -29.98
CA TRP A 297 -7.24 -0.33 -29.38
C TRP A 297 -7.33 -1.79 -29.81
N ARG A 298 -8.53 -2.39 -29.96
CA ARG A 298 -8.62 -3.75 -30.53
C ARG A 298 -8.57 -3.73 -32.07
N GLU A 299 -9.32 -2.84 -32.73
CA GLU A 299 -9.45 -2.88 -34.20
C GLU A 299 -8.28 -2.22 -34.93
N ARG A 300 -7.73 -1.11 -34.43
CA ARG A 300 -6.58 -0.42 -35.05
C ARG A 300 -5.29 -1.20 -34.80
N VAL A 301 -5.11 -1.82 -33.63
CA VAL A 301 -3.97 -2.76 -33.44
C VAL A 301 -4.13 -3.95 -34.39
N SER A 302 -5.29 -4.59 -34.48
CA SER A 302 -5.52 -5.69 -35.44
C SER A 302 -5.35 -5.26 -36.91
N THR A 303 -5.74 -4.02 -37.24
CA THR A 303 -5.58 -3.44 -38.58
C THR A 303 -4.13 -3.14 -38.90
N VAL A 304 -3.38 -2.50 -38.01
CA VAL A 304 -1.93 -2.26 -38.15
C VAL A 304 -1.18 -3.59 -38.20
N PHE A 305 -1.56 -4.60 -37.40
CA PHE A 305 -0.95 -5.94 -37.46
C PHE A 305 -1.22 -6.67 -38.79
N ARG A 306 -2.38 -6.44 -39.41
CA ARG A 306 -2.73 -6.95 -40.75
C ARG A 306 -1.97 -6.20 -41.85
N GLU A 307 -1.90 -4.87 -41.76
CA GLU A 307 -1.18 -4.00 -42.71
C GLU A 307 0.35 -4.14 -42.62
N THR A 308 0.86 -4.57 -41.48
CA THR A 308 2.27 -4.92 -41.25
C THR A 308 2.51 -6.44 -41.24
N GLN A 309 1.56 -7.26 -41.70
CA GLN A 309 1.65 -8.72 -41.60
C GLN A 309 2.89 -9.28 -42.29
N ASP A 310 3.19 -8.78 -43.49
CA ASP A 310 4.33 -9.19 -44.30
C ASP A 310 5.60 -8.35 -44.01
N SER A 311 5.57 -7.51 -42.97
CA SER A 311 6.64 -6.58 -42.60
C SER A 311 7.05 -6.73 -41.13
N ALA A 312 7.97 -7.66 -40.89
CA ALA A 312 8.66 -7.79 -39.60
C ALA A 312 9.34 -6.47 -39.16
N ASP A 313 9.81 -5.68 -40.12
CA ASP A 313 10.41 -4.36 -39.89
C ASP A 313 9.44 -3.34 -39.28
N ASP A 314 8.19 -3.31 -39.77
CA ASP A 314 7.17 -2.38 -39.26
C ASP A 314 6.56 -2.88 -37.94
N ARG A 315 6.44 -4.20 -37.76
CA ARG A 315 6.08 -4.80 -36.45
C ARG A 315 7.12 -4.51 -35.37
N ALA A 316 8.41 -4.62 -35.70
CA ALA A 316 9.49 -4.24 -34.79
C ALA A 316 9.54 -2.72 -34.54
N LEU A 317 9.23 -1.90 -35.56
CA LEU A 317 9.13 -0.44 -35.41
C LEU A 317 7.99 -0.04 -34.47
N LEU A 318 6.83 -0.71 -34.54
CA LEU A 318 5.70 -0.51 -33.63
C LEU A 318 6.08 -0.83 -32.17
N LEU A 319 6.71 -1.98 -31.91
CA LEU A 319 7.20 -2.34 -30.56
C LEU A 319 8.22 -1.34 -30.02
N ALA A 320 9.20 -0.96 -30.85
CA ALA A 320 10.23 -0.01 -30.46
C ALA A 320 9.63 1.37 -30.18
N ALA A 321 8.71 1.86 -31.02
CA ALA A 321 8.03 3.14 -30.80
C ALA A 321 7.26 3.16 -29.48
N VAL A 322 6.65 2.03 -29.10
CA VAL A 322 5.85 1.89 -27.87
C VAL A 322 6.70 1.95 -26.61
N LEU A 323 7.85 1.28 -26.56
CA LEU A 323 8.72 1.33 -25.38
C LEU A 323 9.62 2.59 -25.34
N LEU A 324 10.02 3.10 -26.51
CA LEU A 324 10.88 4.27 -26.67
C LEU A 324 10.10 5.56 -26.98
N GLU A 325 8.82 5.63 -26.62
CA GLU A 325 8.02 6.85 -26.76
C GLU A 325 8.73 8.05 -26.08
N GLY A 326 8.73 9.20 -26.73
CA GLY A 326 9.44 10.39 -26.29
C GLY A 326 10.91 10.47 -26.73
N LEU A 327 11.46 9.45 -27.39
CA LEU A 327 12.77 9.52 -28.06
C LEU A 327 12.64 9.89 -29.55
N SER A 328 13.76 10.14 -30.23
CA SER A 328 13.76 10.50 -31.65
C SER A 328 13.40 9.31 -32.57
N PRO A 329 12.89 9.57 -33.78
CA PRO A 329 12.64 8.53 -34.80
C PRO A 329 13.86 7.62 -35.05
N ALA A 330 15.07 8.18 -35.04
CA ALA A 330 16.30 7.43 -35.31
C ALA A 330 16.63 6.43 -34.18
N GLU A 331 16.43 6.81 -32.92
CA GLU A 331 16.58 5.92 -31.76
C GLU A 331 15.51 4.82 -31.76
N VAL A 332 14.28 5.17 -32.13
CA VAL A 332 13.17 4.20 -32.31
C VAL A 332 13.50 3.18 -33.39
N LEU A 333 14.02 3.60 -34.55
CA LEU A 333 14.46 2.69 -35.61
C LEU A 333 15.65 1.81 -35.19
N ALA A 334 16.57 2.33 -34.37
CA ALA A 334 17.67 1.54 -33.82
C ALA A 334 17.16 0.47 -32.83
N GLY A 335 16.18 0.80 -31.98
CA GLY A 335 15.51 -0.16 -31.10
C GLY A 335 14.78 -1.27 -31.86
N ALA A 336 14.17 -0.94 -32.99
CA ALA A 336 13.52 -1.91 -33.88
C ALA A 336 14.52 -2.89 -34.52
N ARG A 337 15.66 -2.40 -35.01
CA ARG A 337 16.73 -3.25 -35.56
C ARG A 337 17.36 -4.17 -34.51
N LEU A 338 17.46 -3.70 -33.26
CA LEU A 338 17.94 -4.51 -32.13
C LEU A 338 17.03 -5.73 -31.86
N LEU A 339 15.71 -5.59 -31.99
CA LEU A 339 14.76 -6.69 -31.81
C LEU A 339 14.91 -7.79 -32.88
N LEU A 340 15.30 -7.40 -34.10
CA LEU A 340 15.46 -8.30 -35.24
C LEU A 340 16.88 -8.89 -35.39
N ASP A 341 17.81 -8.50 -34.50
CA ASP A 341 19.27 -8.69 -34.65
C ASP A 341 19.81 -8.30 -36.04
N ASP A 342 19.20 -7.27 -36.67
CA ASP A 342 19.56 -6.80 -38.02
C ASP A 342 20.85 -5.97 -37.99
N ARG A 343 21.98 -6.67 -37.80
CA ARG A 343 23.33 -6.11 -37.80
C ARG A 343 23.84 -5.77 -39.20
N LYS A 344 23.06 -6.01 -40.25
CA LYS A 344 23.49 -5.76 -41.64
C LYS A 344 23.09 -4.35 -42.06
N THR A 345 24.07 -3.57 -42.50
CA THR A 345 23.79 -2.36 -43.26
C THR A 345 23.10 -2.74 -44.56
N ARG A 346 21.80 -2.40 -44.65
CA ARG A 346 21.03 -2.49 -45.89
C ARG A 346 21.70 -1.65 -46.98
N GLY A 347 21.52 -2.02 -48.24
CA GLY A 347 22.08 -1.27 -49.34
C GLY A 347 21.57 0.16 -49.32
N ILE A 348 22.44 1.12 -49.67
CA ILE A 348 22.03 2.54 -49.81
C ILE A 348 20.85 2.66 -50.77
N ARG A 349 20.80 1.81 -51.81
CA ARG A 349 19.65 1.65 -52.71
C ARG A 349 18.36 1.34 -51.95
N ASP A 350 18.35 0.27 -51.16
CA ASP A 350 17.18 -0.21 -50.42
C ASP A 350 16.66 0.85 -49.42
N ILE A 351 17.59 1.60 -48.80
CA ILE A 351 17.30 2.70 -47.89
C ILE A 351 16.65 3.89 -48.64
N LEU A 352 17.11 4.19 -49.86
CA LEU A 352 16.60 5.31 -50.67
C LEU A 352 15.37 4.96 -51.52
N THR A 353 15.05 3.68 -51.73
CA THR A 353 13.84 3.23 -52.46
C THR A 353 12.69 2.79 -51.55
N GLY A 354 12.90 2.73 -50.23
CA GLY A 354 11.86 2.40 -49.26
C GLY A 354 10.94 3.58 -48.92
N ARG A 355 9.86 3.30 -48.16
CA ARG A 355 9.11 4.35 -47.45
C ARG A 355 10.02 4.97 -46.40
N ASP A 356 10.00 6.30 -46.29
CA ASP A 356 10.78 7.03 -45.30
C ASP A 356 10.30 6.73 -43.86
N LEU A 357 11.11 7.13 -42.89
CA LEU A 357 10.88 6.79 -41.49
C LEU A 357 9.66 7.50 -40.88
N VAL A 358 9.27 8.68 -41.37
CA VAL A 358 8.07 9.38 -40.90
C VAL A 358 6.84 8.64 -41.40
N THR A 359 6.76 8.37 -42.70
CA THR A 359 5.66 7.59 -43.31
C THR A 359 5.52 6.20 -42.68
N ARG A 360 6.63 5.55 -42.28
CA ARG A 360 6.59 4.26 -41.58
C ARG A 360 6.11 4.37 -40.12
N LEU A 361 6.50 5.41 -39.39
CA LEU A 361 6.00 5.68 -38.04
C LEU A 361 4.50 6.01 -38.04
N GLU A 362 4.06 6.84 -38.99
CA GLU A 362 2.64 7.20 -39.15
C GLU A 362 1.79 5.98 -39.54
N ALA A 363 2.31 5.05 -40.36
CA ALA A 363 1.65 3.79 -40.67
C ALA A 363 1.42 2.92 -39.40
N VAL A 364 2.37 2.89 -38.47
CA VAL A 364 2.18 2.21 -37.16
C VAL A 364 1.45 3.09 -36.12
N GLN A 365 0.87 4.21 -36.56
CA GLN A 365 0.06 5.18 -35.82
C GLN A 365 0.84 6.02 -34.79
N ALA A 366 2.17 6.06 -34.91
CA ALA A 366 3.03 6.93 -34.12
C ALA A 366 3.14 8.30 -34.81
N LYS A 367 3.01 9.40 -34.04
CA LYS A 367 3.26 10.76 -34.56
C LYS A 367 4.63 11.26 -34.14
N ILE A 368 5.15 12.24 -34.88
CA ILE A 368 6.32 13.01 -34.47
C ILE A 368 5.85 14.35 -33.93
N ASP A 369 6.17 14.62 -32.67
CA ASP A 369 5.92 15.88 -31.98
C ASP A 369 7.24 16.40 -31.41
N GLY A 370 7.63 17.64 -31.73
CA GLY A 370 8.89 18.23 -31.26
C GLY A 370 10.16 17.38 -31.50
N GLN A 371 10.25 16.70 -32.67
CA GLN A 371 11.29 15.70 -33.01
C GLN A 371 11.28 14.39 -32.20
N ARG A 372 10.22 14.13 -31.41
CA ARG A 372 10.05 12.92 -30.59
C ARG A 372 8.86 12.09 -31.08
N VAL A 373 8.96 10.77 -30.97
CA VAL A 373 7.87 9.84 -31.28
C VAL A 373 6.83 9.85 -30.15
N SER A 374 5.55 10.02 -30.48
CA SER A 374 4.47 10.27 -29.50
C SER A 374 3.17 9.53 -29.84
N PHE A 375 2.64 8.85 -28.82
CA PHE A 375 1.29 8.30 -28.74
C PHE A 375 0.40 9.08 -27.76
N GLY A 376 0.78 10.30 -27.35
CA GLY A 376 -0.05 11.16 -26.48
C GLY A 376 -1.44 11.49 -27.09
N HIS A 377 -1.58 11.35 -28.41
CA HIS A 377 -2.86 11.46 -29.13
C HIS A 377 -3.69 10.16 -29.16
N LEU A 378 -3.18 9.07 -28.53
CA LEU A 378 -3.70 7.70 -28.48
C LEU A 378 -3.54 7.07 -27.07
N PRO A 379 -4.14 7.64 -26.01
CA PRO A 379 -3.95 7.16 -24.64
C PRO A 379 -4.39 5.69 -24.47
N GLY A 380 -3.49 4.85 -23.97
CA GLY A 380 -3.70 3.41 -23.78
C GLY A 380 -3.28 2.52 -24.97
N TYR A 381 -3.05 3.08 -26.16
CA TYR A 381 -2.53 2.32 -27.31
C TYR A 381 -1.21 1.58 -27.03
N PRO A 382 -0.20 2.16 -26.33
CA PRO A 382 1.04 1.46 -26.01
C PRO A 382 0.82 0.15 -25.23
N ALA A 383 -0.06 0.17 -24.22
CA ALA A 383 -0.40 -1.01 -23.44
C ALA A 383 -1.17 -2.05 -24.28
N ALA A 384 -2.15 -1.61 -25.08
CA ALA A 384 -2.93 -2.51 -25.94
C ALA A 384 -2.09 -3.18 -27.04
N VAL A 385 -1.10 -2.47 -27.59
CA VAL A 385 -0.12 -3.02 -28.54
C VAL A 385 0.70 -4.13 -27.87
N LEU A 386 1.26 -3.88 -26.68
CA LEU A 386 2.00 -4.89 -25.93
C LEU A 386 1.12 -6.10 -25.58
N ARG A 387 -0.11 -5.87 -25.11
CA ARG A 387 -1.11 -6.91 -24.79
C ARG A 387 -1.38 -7.79 -26.03
N HIS A 388 -1.52 -7.20 -27.21
CA HIS A 388 -1.72 -7.92 -28.48
C HIS A 388 -0.48 -8.71 -28.92
N PHE A 389 0.72 -8.11 -28.87
CA PHE A 389 1.98 -8.81 -29.14
C PHE A 389 2.15 -10.01 -28.23
N TRP A 390 1.88 -9.85 -26.94
CA TRP A 390 2.00 -10.90 -25.93
C TRP A 390 1.03 -12.06 -26.19
N ARG A 391 -0.25 -11.76 -26.46
CA ARG A 391 -1.28 -12.80 -26.72
C ARG A 391 -1.13 -13.53 -28.04
N GLN A 392 -0.72 -12.84 -29.10
CA GLN A 392 -0.73 -13.40 -30.47
C GLN A 392 0.61 -14.02 -30.90
N LEU A 393 1.72 -13.65 -30.24
CA LEU A 393 3.06 -14.14 -30.58
C LEU A 393 3.72 -14.70 -29.30
N SER A 394 3.12 -15.74 -28.72
CA SER A 394 3.63 -16.47 -27.56
C SER A 394 5.12 -16.80 -27.67
N ASP A 395 5.52 -17.25 -28.86
CA ASP A 395 6.82 -17.85 -29.11
C ASP A 395 7.95 -16.80 -29.10
N ILE A 396 7.62 -15.51 -29.28
CA ILE A 396 8.59 -14.41 -29.18
C ILE A 396 8.70 -13.84 -27.75
N GLN A 397 7.85 -14.23 -26.80
CA GLN A 397 7.85 -13.66 -25.43
C GLN A 397 9.25 -13.74 -24.75
N PRO A 398 10.02 -14.83 -24.82
CA PRO A 398 11.38 -14.87 -24.26
C PRO A 398 12.35 -13.91 -24.96
N ASN A 399 12.25 -13.80 -26.29
CA ASN A 399 13.05 -12.89 -27.10
C ASN A 399 12.68 -11.43 -26.84
N LEU A 400 11.40 -11.14 -26.58
CA LEU A 400 10.90 -9.81 -26.23
C LEU A 400 11.45 -9.38 -24.86
N ILE A 401 11.39 -10.25 -23.84
CA ILE A 401 12.01 -10.00 -22.52
C ILE A 401 13.52 -9.72 -22.68
N GLN A 402 14.22 -10.52 -23.49
CA GLN A 402 15.65 -10.38 -23.71
C GLN A 402 16.02 -9.12 -24.50
N TRP A 403 15.21 -8.73 -25.50
CA TRP A 403 15.34 -7.46 -26.20
C TRP A 403 15.12 -6.28 -25.26
N VAL A 404 14.08 -6.31 -24.40
CA VAL A 404 13.86 -5.23 -23.41
C VAL A 404 15.06 -5.10 -22.48
N LYS A 405 15.63 -6.22 -21.99
CA LYS A 405 16.86 -6.22 -21.18
C LYS A 405 18.05 -5.55 -21.88
N GLN A 406 18.24 -5.80 -23.18
CA GLN A 406 19.29 -5.14 -23.97
C GLN A 406 18.98 -3.65 -24.21
N LEU A 407 17.73 -3.33 -24.54
CA LEU A 407 17.23 -1.99 -24.82
C LEU A 407 17.43 -1.04 -23.63
N THR A 408 17.27 -1.57 -22.42
CA THR A 408 17.32 -0.84 -21.14
C THR A 408 18.59 -1.13 -20.31
N ALA A 409 19.58 -1.80 -20.89
CA ALA A 409 20.90 -1.94 -20.29
C ALA A 409 21.58 -0.57 -20.07
N PRO A 410 22.62 -0.45 -19.23
CA PRO A 410 23.36 0.80 -19.06
C PRO A 410 23.86 1.35 -20.41
N LYS A 411 23.51 2.62 -20.71
CA LYS A 411 23.74 3.31 -22.00
C LYS A 411 22.96 2.73 -23.21
N GLY A 412 22.02 1.82 -22.98
CA GLY A 412 21.04 1.38 -23.98
C GLY A 412 20.00 2.47 -24.29
N LEU A 413 19.35 2.37 -25.45
CA LEU A 413 18.42 3.38 -25.98
C LEU A 413 17.27 3.71 -25.01
N GLY A 414 16.74 2.71 -24.31
CA GLY A 414 15.66 2.85 -23.34
C GLY A 414 16.12 3.17 -21.91
N ALA A 415 17.40 3.40 -21.65
CA ALA A 415 17.91 3.60 -20.29
C ALA A 415 17.28 4.83 -19.58
N THR A 416 16.96 5.89 -20.33
CA THR A 416 16.25 7.09 -19.84
C THR A 416 14.72 6.90 -19.72
N ARG A 417 14.20 5.75 -20.18
CA ARG A 417 12.77 5.39 -20.23
C ARG A 417 12.39 4.23 -19.30
N ILE A 418 13.34 3.75 -18.49
CA ILE A 418 13.14 2.62 -17.58
C ILE A 418 11.88 2.77 -16.69
N PRO A 419 11.57 3.92 -16.08
CA PRO A 419 10.34 4.06 -15.27
C PRO A 419 9.05 3.85 -16.06
N GLN A 420 8.95 4.39 -17.28
CA GLN A 420 7.76 4.23 -18.11
C GLN A 420 7.64 2.81 -18.70
N ILE A 421 8.78 2.18 -19.00
CA ILE A 421 8.83 0.76 -19.41
C ILE A 421 8.44 -0.13 -18.23
N ALA A 422 8.84 0.19 -17.00
CA ALA A 422 8.44 -0.53 -15.79
C ALA A 422 6.91 -0.50 -15.58
N ASP A 423 6.27 0.66 -15.76
CA ASP A 423 4.81 0.79 -15.68
C ASP A 423 4.07 0.03 -16.78
N LEU A 424 4.61 0.00 -18.02
CA LEU A 424 4.05 -0.79 -19.12
C LEU A 424 4.19 -2.30 -18.89
N LEU A 425 5.34 -2.77 -18.38
CA LEU A 425 5.54 -4.18 -18.03
C LEU A 425 4.70 -4.62 -16.82
N ALA A 426 4.51 -3.74 -15.83
CA ALA A 426 3.65 -4.01 -14.69
C ALA A 426 2.17 -4.07 -15.07
N GLN A 427 1.71 -3.18 -15.96
CA GLN A 427 0.37 -3.25 -16.54
C GLN A 427 0.19 -4.56 -17.33
N LEU A 428 1.15 -4.91 -18.20
CA LEU A 428 1.11 -6.14 -18.99
C LEU A 428 1.06 -7.40 -18.10
N ALA A 429 1.84 -7.43 -17.02
CA ALA A 429 1.84 -8.55 -16.08
C ALA A 429 0.46 -8.76 -15.44
N VAL A 430 -0.16 -7.68 -14.93
CA VAL A 430 -1.49 -7.73 -14.30
C VAL A 430 -2.58 -8.07 -15.33
N ASP A 431 -2.59 -7.41 -16.49
CA ASP A 431 -3.56 -7.61 -17.57
C ASP A 431 -3.61 -9.05 -18.08
N GLU A 432 -2.46 -9.70 -18.15
CA GLU A 432 -2.29 -11.06 -18.68
C GLU A 432 -2.23 -12.13 -17.59
N SER A 433 -2.27 -11.74 -16.31
CA SER A 433 -2.02 -12.63 -15.16
C SER A 433 -0.70 -13.42 -15.29
N ASP A 434 0.36 -12.76 -15.77
CA ASP A 434 1.63 -13.37 -16.18
C ASP A 434 2.82 -12.67 -15.51
N LEU A 435 3.69 -13.44 -14.86
CA LEU A 435 4.82 -12.90 -14.09
C LEU A 435 6.13 -12.81 -14.89
N ARG A 436 6.20 -13.33 -16.12
CA ARG A 436 7.41 -13.31 -16.95
C ARG A 436 7.90 -11.89 -17.32
N PRO A 437 7.07 -10.84 -17.44
CA PRO A 437 7.56 -9.46 -17.54
C PRO A 437 8.46 -9.02 -16.37
N LEU A 438 8.30 -9.59 -15.17
CA LEU A 438 9.13 -9.29 -13.99
C LEU A 438 10.53 -9.91 -14.07
N ASP A 439 10.86 -10.68 -15.11
CA ASP A 439 12.21 -11.21 -15.29
C ASP A 439 13.17 -10.18 -15.89
N VAL A 440 12.66 -9.05 -16.39
CA VAL A 440 13.46 -7.85 -16.73
C VAL A 440 14.06 -7.22 -15.46
N ALA A 441 13.30 -7.19 -14.35
CA ALA A 441 13.72 -6.55 -13.09
C ALA A 441 15.07 -7.07 -12.57
N GLN A 442 15.37 -8.37 -12.77
CA GLN A 442 16.63 -8.97 -12.32
C GLN A 442 17.86 -8.41 -13.05
N SER A 443 17.71 -7.98 -14.30
CA SER A 443 18.78 -7.29 -15.04
C SER A 443 18.88 -5.82 -14.64
N TRP A 444 17.74 -5.19 -14.33
CA TRP A 444 17.65 -3.79 -13.90
C TRP A 444 18.24 -3.54 -12.51
N ALA A 445 18.08 -4.45 -11.54
CA ALA A 445 18.67 -4.30 -10.21
C ALA A 445 20.19 -4.05 -10.27
N THR A 446 20.87 -4.69 -11.23
CA THR A 446 22.31 -4.55 -11.48
C THR A 446 22.70 -3.43 -12.46
N ALA A 447 21.74 -2.65 -12.98
CA ALA A 447 21.97 -1.65 -14.03
C ALA A 447 22.24 -0.22 -13.51
N GLY A 448 22.47 -0.06 -12.19
CA GLY A 448 22.58 1.24 -11.52
C GLY A 448 21.23 1.85 -11.17
N ASP A 449 21.25 3.05 -10.61
CA ASP A 449 20.15 3.66 -9.85
C ASP A 449 18.82 3.72 -10.61
N ALA A 450 18.84 4.14 -11.88
CA ALA A 450 17.66 4.19 -12.74
C ALA A 450 17.07 2.78 -13.02
N GLY A 451 17.92 1.75 -13.06
CA GLY A 451 17.50 0.36 -13.11
C GLY A 451 16.91 -0.11 -11.78
N GLN A 452 17.51 0.27 -10.66
CA GLN A 452 16.99 -0.08 -9.33
C GLN A 452 15.63 0.57 -9.05
N ASP A 453 15.43 1.82 -9.44
CA ASP A 453 14.12 2.50 -9.44
C ASP A 453 13.10 1.74 -10.32
N GLY A 454 13.45 1.41 -11.57
CA GLY A 454 12.57 0.64 -12.46
C GLY A 454 12.19 -0.75 -11.93
N ALA A 455 13.17 -1.48 -11.39
CA ALA A 455 12.94 -2.78 -10.75
C ALA A 455 12.03 -2.64 -9.52
N SER A 456 12.23 -1.60 -8.72
CA SER A 456 11.42 -1.30 -7.54
C SER A 456 9.98 -0.95 -7.93
N ARG A 457 9.77 -0.08 -8.94
CA ARG A 457 8.42 0.26 -9.46
C ARG A 457 7.68 -0.97 -9.96
N LEU A 458 8.33 -1.78 -10.80
CA LEU A 458 7.77 -2.99 -11.38
C LEU A 458 7.36 -4.00 -10.29
N LEU A 459 8.26 -4.26 -9.32
CA LEU A 459 7.97 -5.18 -8.22
C LEU A 459 6.92 -4.63 -7.25
N ALA A 460 7.04 -3.38 -6.81
CA ALA A 460 6.08 -2.75 -5.88
C ALA A 460 4.66 -2.70 -6.45
N ARG A 461 4.52 -2.47 -7.76
CA ARG A 461 3.20 -2.43 -8.42
C ARG A 461 2.56 -3.81 -8.51
N VAL A 462 3.30 -4.86 -8.88
CA VAL A 462 2.74 -6.22 -8.99
C VAL A 462 2.61 -6.91 -7.62
N ALA A 463 3.46 -6.58 -6.64
CA ALA A 463 3.37 -7.07 -5.25
C ALA A 463 2.06 -6.66 -4.53
N ARG A 464 1.36 -5.64 -5.03
CA ARG A 464 0.08 -5.16 -4.51
C ARG A 464 -1.15 -5.79 -5.18
N ASP A 465 -0.97 -6.51 -6.30
CA ASP A 465 -2.07 -7.13 -7.03
C ASP A 465 -2.72 -8.30 -6.25
N PRO A 466 -4.06 -8.43 -6.20
CA PRO A 466 -4.73 -9.49 -5.43
C PRO A 466 -4.56 -10.93 -5.95
N ALA A 467 -4.10 -11.12 -7.20
CA ALA A 467 -3.87 -12.43 -7.81
C ALA A 467 -2.37 -12.77 -7.93
N LEU A 468 -1.56 -11.84 -8.44
CA LEU A 468 -0.13 -12.00 -8.68
C LEU A 468 0.75 -11.57 -7.50
N GLY A 469 0.24 -10.69 -6.64
CA GLY A 469 0.96 -10.16 -5.48
C GLY A 469 1.62 -11.20 -4.58
N PRO A 470 0.98 -12.34 -4.22
CA PRO A 470 1.61 -13.37 -3.39
C PRO A 470 2.92 -13.91 -3.97
N GLU A 471 3.06 -13.99 -5.29
CA GLU A 471 4.29 -14.45 -5.93
C GLU A 471 5.32 -13.33 -6.08
N ALA A 472 4.90 -12.12 -6.43
CA ALA A 472 5.79 -10.97 -6.44
C ALA A 472 6.35 -10.65 -5.04
N ARG A 473 5.54 -10.78 -3.97
CA ARG A 473 5.98 -10.71 -2.56
C ARG A 473 6.91 -11.85 -2.18
N THR A 474 6.70 -13.06 -2.71
CA THR A 474 7.65 -14.19 -2.56
C THR A 474 8.99 -13.91 -3.25
N LYS A 475 8.98 -13.36 -4.49
CA LYS A 475 10.17 -12.95 -5.25
C LYS A 475 10.94 -11.84 -4.51
N LEU A 476 10.22 -10.86 -3.96
CA LEU A 476 10.75 -9.78 -3.12
C LEU A 476 11.44 -10.31 -1.84
N ARG A 477 10.78 -11.21 -1.11
CA ARG A 477 11.33 -11.85 0.11
C ARG A 477 12.58 -12.68 -0.20
N SER A 478 12.59 -13.39 -1.33
CA SER A 478 13.76 -14.11 -1.84
C SER A 478 14.93 -13.16 -2.17
N TRP A 479 14.65 -12.01 -2.78
CA TRP A 479 15.66 -10.99 -3.09
C TRP A 479 16.28 -10.36 -1.83
N ALA A 480 15.47 -10.08 -0.80
CA ALA A 480 15.96 -9.65 0.50
C ALA A 480 16.77 -10.76 1.22
N GLY A 481 16.27 -12.00 1.18
CA GLY A 481 16.83 -13.13 1.92
C GLY A 481 18.12 -13.72 1.33
N GLN A 482 18.19 -13.87 0.01
CA GLN A 482 19.22 -14.65 -0.70
C GLN A 482 19.83 -13.91 -1.90
N GLY A 483 19.44 -12.65 -2.13
CA GLY A 483 19.87 -11.87 -3.28
C GLY A 483 21.29 -11.30 -3.19
N THR A 484 21.78 -10.87 -4.34
CA THR A 484 22.94 -9.97 -4.46
C THR A 484 22.67 -8.65 -3.72
N LEU A 485 23.71 -7.84 -3.49
CA LEU A 485 23.59 -6.47 -2.95
C LEU A 485 22.48 -5.69 -3.69
N ALA A 486 22.55 -5.66 -5.02
CA ALA A 486 21.58 -5.03 -5.90
C ALA A 486 20.12 -5.50 -5.67
N ASN A 487 19.89 -6.81 -5.50
CA ASN A 487 18.57 -7.35 -5.23
C ASN A 487 18.07 -6.95 -3.84
N ALA A 488 18.95 -6.93 -2.83
CA ALA A 488 18.62 -6.50 -1.48
C ALA A 488 18.30 -5.00 -1.41
N THR A 489 19.05 -4.15 -2.12
CA THR A 489 18.75 -2.71 -2.26
C THR A 489 17.37 -2.50 -2.86
N VAL A 490 17.04 -3.16 -3.99
CA VAL A 490 15.70 -3.08 -4.60
C VAL A 490 14.62 -3.57 -3.63
N ALA A 491 14.87 -4.65 -2.88
CA ALA A 491 13.90 -5.16 -1.92
C ALA A 491 13.63 -4.18 -0.76
N ALA A 492 14.64 -3.44 -0.31
CA ALA A 492 14.48 -2.36 0.66
C ALA A 492 13.75 -1.14 0.07
N VAL A 493 14.10 -0.68 -1.13
CA VAL A 493 13.45 0.46 -1.81
C VAL A 493 11.96 0.20 -2.07
N VAL A 494 11.57 -1.02 -2.43
CA VAL A 494 10.15 -1.41 -2.54
C VAL A 494 9.39 -1.18 -1.23
N CYS A 495 10.03 -1.38 -0.08
CA CYS A 495 9.43 -1.16 1.24
C CYS A 495 9.33 0.34 1.63
N GLN A 496 9.93 1.27 0.89
CA GLN A 496 9.76 2.71 1.09
C GLN A 496 8.43 3.25 0.52
N GLY A 497 7.86 2.55 -0.48
CA GLY A 497 6.69 3.01 -1.22
C GLY A 497 5.34 2.60 -0.61
N PRO A 498 4.23 2.74 -1.37
CA PRO A 498 2.88 2.34 -0.94
C PRO A 498 2.77 0.90 -0.44
N PHE A 499 3.67 0.01 -0.87
CA PHE A 499 3.73 -1.38 -0.46
C PHE A 499 3.81 -1.57 1.07
N SER A 500 4.58 -0.76 1.81
CA SER A 500 4.68 -0.88 3.27
C SER A 500 3.48 -0.30 4.04
N LYS A 501 2.62 0.49 3.38
CA LYS A 501 1.37 1.00 3.97
C LYS A 501 0.25 -0.03 3.88
N GLU A 502 0.22 -0.79 2.78
CA GLU A 502 -0.73 -1.89 2.54
C GLU A 502 -0.29 -3.21 3.19
N TYR A 503 1.00 -3.52 3.13
CA TYR A 503 1.60 -4.78 3.59
C TYR A 503 2.75 -4.56 4.60
N PRO A 504 2.55 -3.80 5.70
CA PRO A 504 3.63 -3.47 6.63
C PRO A 504 4.31 -4.69 7.28
N ARG A 505 3.60 -5.78 7.57
CA ARG A 505 4.23 -7.00 8.15
C ARG A 505 5.14 -7.68 7.12
N GLN A 506 4.72 -7.74 5.86
CA GLN A 506 5.58 -8.28 4.78
C GLN A 506 6.73 -7.34 4.42
N ALA A 507 6.56 -6.02 4.52
CA ALA A 507 7.65 -5.05 4.41
C ALA A 507 8.67 -5.21 5.54
N LEU A 508 8.23 -5.23 6.81
CA LEU A 508 9.09 -5.49 7.97
C LEU A 508 9.83 -6.84 7.86
N THR A 509 9.14 -7.89 7.38
CA THR A 509 9.78 -9.18 7.07
C THR A 509 10.91 -9.03 6.05
N CYS A 510 10.70 -8.28 4.96
CA CYS A 510 11.75 -8.05 3.96
C CYS A 510 12.91 -7.21 4.53
N LEU A 511 12.62 -6.19 5.33
CA LEU A 511 13.62 -5.39 6.03
C LEU A 511 14.46 -6.25 7.00
N ARG A 512 13.86 -7.13 7.81
CA ARG A 512 14.58 -8.11 8.66
C ARG A 512 15.57 -8.94 7.84
N TRP A 513 15.15 -9.45 6.68
CA TRP A 513 16.00 -10.23 5.81
C TRP A 513 17.21 -9.43 5.27
N VAL A 514 17.03 -8.13 4.93
CA VAL A 514 18.13 -7.24 4.49
C VAL A 514 19.03 -6.80 5.64
N LEU A 515 18.47 -6.40 6.78
CA LEU A 515 19.24 -5.98 7.97
C LEU A 515 20.10 -7.12 8.53
N GLY A 516 19.69 -8.38 8.34
CA GLY A 516 20.44 -9.59 8.67
C GLY A 516 21.55 -9.99 7.70
N ARG A 517 21.98 -9.10 6.79
CA ARG A 517 23.21 -9.32 5.99
C ARG A 517 24.45 -9.21 6.89
N SER A 518 25.51 -9.96 6.61
CA SER A 518 26.73 -9.93 7.45
C SER A 518 27.39 -8.56 7.44
N GLU A 519 27.71 -8.06 6.25
CA GLU A 519 28.32 -6.75 6.03
C GLU A 519 27.28 -5.62 6.18
N HIS A 520 27.72 -4.47 6.69
CA HIS A 520 26.93 -3.24 6.68
C HIS A 520 27.12 -2.55 5.31
N ASP A 521 26.35 -3.00 4.33
CA ASP A 521 26.39 -2.46 2.97
C ASP A 521 25.27 -1.44 2.71
N SER A 522 25.20 -0.89 1.49
CA SER A 522 24.19 0.10 1.12
C SER A 522 22.75 -0.43 1.11
N ALA A 523 22.53 -1.75 1.01
CA ALA A 523 21.19 -2.30 1.20
C ALA A 523 20.79 -2.28 2.68
N VAL A 524 21.73 -2.53 3.60
CA VAL A 524 21.50 -2.34 5.05
C VAL A 524 21.17 -0.88 5.34
N SER A 525 21.96 0.10 4.87
CA SER A 525 21.68 1.52 5.08
C SER A 525 20.30 1.95 4.57
N VAL A 526 19.89 1.51 3.38
CA VAL A 526 18.54 1.79 2.85
C VAL A 526 17.45 1.10 3.68
N ALA A 527 17.69 -0.12 4.19
CA ALA A 527 16.74 -0.79 5.07
C ALA A 527 16.59 -0.10 6.44
N GLU A 528 17.66 0.47 6.99
CA GLU A 528 17.61 1.30 8.22
C GLU A 528 16.81 2.59 7.98
N GLU A 529 17.06 3.28 6.86
CA GLU A 529 16.32 4.49 6.45
C GLU A 529 14.82 4.22 6.28
N VAL A 530 14.47 3.15 5.57
CA VAL A 530 13.07 2.75 5.36
C VAL A 530 12.40 2.31 6.66
N LEU A 531 13.12 1.68 7.58
CA LEU A 531 12.59 1.33 8.90
C LEU A 531 12.31 2.59 9.74
N ARG A 532 13.19 3.60 9.71
CA ARG A 532 12.93 4.93 10.30
C ARG A 532 11.74 5.64 9.64
N ALA A 533 11.61 5.56 8.32
CA ALA A 533 10.47 6.13 7.60
C ALA A 533 9.14 5.48 8.04
N MET A 534 9.09 4.15 8.11
CA MET A 534 7.91 3.41 8.59
C MET A 534 7.59 3.73 10.06
N GLY A 535 8.61 3.79 10.93
CA GLY A 535 8.44 4.16 12.35
C GLY A 535 7.98 5.60 12.56
N SER A 536 8.23 6.51 11.60
CA SER A 536 7.81 7.91 11.70
C SER A 536 6.33 8.12 11.36
N GLU A 537 5.66 7.13 10.76
CA GLU A 537 4.22 7.18 10.55
C GLU A 537 3.50 6.76 11.83
N ILE A 538 2.81 7.70 12.47
CA ILE A 538 2.09 7.52 13.75
C ILE A 538 1.15 6.29 13.77
N ARG A 539 0.64 5.86 12.59
CA ARG A 539 -0.22 4.67 12.45
C ARG A 539 0.52 3.35 12.30
N LEU A 540 1.82 3.38 12.06
CA LEU A 540 2.69 2.21 11.90
C LEU A 540 3.67 2.07 13.08
N LEU A 541 4.00 3.14 13.80
CA LEU A 541 4.91 3.10 14.95
C LEU A 541 4.60 1.97 15.97
N PRO A 542 3.36 1.74 16.44
CA PRO A 542 3.04 0.60 17.30
C PRO A 542 3.46 -0.74 16.69
N ARG A 543 3.02 -1.00 15.45
CA ARG A 543 3.34 -2.24 14.70
C ARG A 543 4.84 -2.41 14.45
N VAL A 544 5.55 -1.33 14.13
CA VAL A 544 7.00 -1.33 13.85
C VAL A 544 7.77 -1.66 15.13
N TRP A 545 7.46 -0.97 16.24
CA TRP A 545 8.12 -1.17 17.52
C TRP A 545 7.83 -2.57 18.11
N ASP A 546 6.56 -2.95 18.22
CA ASP A 546 6.12 -4.29 18.66
C ASP A 546 6.81 -5.42 17.89
N THR A 547 6.98 -5.25 16.58
CA THR A 547 7.65 -6.23 15.71
C THR A 547 9.16 -6.30 15.99
N VAL A 548 9.84 -5.16 16.17
CA VAL A 548 11.29 -5.11 16.43
C VAL A 548 11.63 -5.61 17.83
N SER A 549 10.88 -5.23 18.87
CA SER A 549 11.02 -5.75 20.24
C SER A 549 10.81 -7.27 20.29
N LYS A 550 9.87 -7.81 19.48
CA LYS A 550 9.70 -9.26 19.30
C LYS A 550 10.89 -9.92 18.62
N TRP A 551 11.51 -9.31 17.61
CA TRP A 551 12.73 -9.87 17.01
C TRP A 551 13.91 -9.93 17.99
N VAL A 552 14.06 -8.95 18.90
CA VAL A 552 15.09 -8.95 19.95
C VAL A 552 14.93 -10.14 20.89
N THR A 553 13.69 -10.46 21.25
CA THR A 553 13.34 -11.55 22.19
C THR A 553 13.21 -12.93 21.53
N GLU A 554 12.85 -13.02 20.25
CA GLU A 554 12.79 -14.27 19.49
C GLU A 554 14.19 -14.74 19.06
N TYR A 555 14.98 -13.88 18.43
CA TYR A 555 16.27 -14.25 17.84
C TYR A 555 17.41 -14.04 18.85
N LYS A 556 17.59 -15.01 19.75
CA LYS A 556 18.61 -14.98 20.81
C LYS A 556 19.95 -15.64 20.45
N GLN A 557 20.03 -16.42 19.37
CA GLN A 557 21.22 -17.18 18.99
C GLN A 557 22.17 -16.32 18.13
N PRO A 558 23.44 -16.10 18.53
CA PRO A 558 24.36 -15.24 17.77
C PRO A 558 24.63 -15.69 16.33
N ASP A 559 24.56 -16.99 16.05
CA ASP A 559 24.77 -17.57 14.71
C ASP A 559 23.56 -17.38 13.76
N ASP A 560 22.40 -16.92 14.27
CA ASP A 560 21.24 -16.60 13.45
C ASP A 560 21.38 -15.18 12.86
N ARG A 561 21.34 -15.06 11.53
CA ARG A 561 21.26 -13.77 10.82
C ARG A 561 20.15 -12.84 11.34
N ASN A 562 19.05 -13.39 11.85
CA ASN A 562 17.94 -12.60 12.40
C ASN A 562 18.28 -11.99 13.77
N HIS A 563 19.26 -12.54 14.50
CA HIS A 563 19.79 -11.94 15.73
C HIS A 563 20.43 -10.59 15.42
N LEU A 564 21.35 -10.54 14.45
CA LEU A 564 21.97 -9.30 13.96
C LEU A 564 20.94 -8.32 13.38
N ALA A 565 19.98 -8.84 12.59
CA ALA A 565 18.88 -8.04 12.03
C ALA A 565 18.09 -7.29 13.11
N ALA A 566 17.74 -7.98 14.20
CA ALA A 566 16.98 -7.39 15.30
C ALA A 566 17.73 -6.24 15.99
N ARG A 567 19.05 -6.39 16.19
CA ARG A 567 19.86 -5.37 16.87
C ARG A 567 20.11 -4.15 15.98
N ARG A 568 20.33 -4.35 14.66
CA ARG A 568 20.34 -3.22 13.70
C ARG A 568 18.98 -2.53 13.60
N ALA A 569 17.88 -3.28 13.60
CA ALA A 569 16.54 -2.73 13.56
C ALA A 569 16.26 -1.83 14.78
N VAL A 570 16.70 -2.23 15.98
CA VAL A 570 16.67 -1.35 17.16
C VAL A 570 17.52 -0.11 16.96
N LEU A 571 18.81 -0.24 16.66
CA LEU A 571 19.71 0.92 16.51
C LEU A 571 19.20 1.92 15.47
N ALA A 572 18.63 1.43 14.36
CA ALA A 572 18.02 2.28 13.35
C ALA A 572 16.81 3.07 13.87
N LEU A 573 15.92 2.47 14.66
CA LEU A 573 14.79 3.19 15.28
C LEU A 573 15.21 4.16 16.39
N LEU A 574 16.38 3.93 17.00
CA LEU A 574 16.98 4.81 18.00
C LEU A 574 17.82 5.94 17.37
N ASP A 575 18.27 5.83 16.12
CA ASP A 575 19.07 6.83 15.41
C ASP A 575 18.29 8.16 15.24
N PRO A 576 18.68 9.26 15.92
CA PRO A 576 17.84 10.44 16.03
C PRO A 576 17.91 11.31 14.76
N SER A 577 16.93 11.13 13.87
CA SER A 577 16.80 11.90 12.63
C SER A 577 15.74 12.99 12.72
N ALA A 578 16.07 14.21 12.30
CA ALA A 578 15.12 15.31 12.16
C ALA A 578 14.09 15.08 11.03
N GLU A 579 14.43 14.27 10.01
CA GLU A 579 13.49 13.86 8.97
C GLU A 579 12.55 12.74 9.46
N HIS A 580 13.06 11.87 10.35
CA HIS A 580 12.38 10.66 10.82
C HIS A 580 12.49 10.53 12.36
N PRO A 581 11.68 11.28 13.15
CA PRO A 581 11.87 11.50 14.59
C PRO A 581 11.37 10.33 15.48
N VAL A 582 11.70 9.10 15.11
CA VAL A 582 11.21 7.89 15.81
C VAL A 582 11.73 7.81 17.23
N ALA A 583 13.02 8.09 17.44
CA ALA A 583 13.64 8.11 18.77
C ALA A 583 12.94 9.10 19.72
N THR A 584 12.59 10.30 19.23
CA THR A 584 11.84 11.31 19.99
C THR A 584 10.45 10.81 20.38
N LEU A 585 9.72 10.14 19.47
CA LEU A 585 8.40 9.59 19.75
C LEU A 585 8.45 8.43 20.76
N LEU A 586 9.44 7.54 20.66
CA LEU A 586 9.61 6.42 21.59
C LEU A 586 10.03 6.91 22.99
N LEU A 587 10.95 7.88 23.09
CA LEU A 587 11.36 8.46 24.37
C LEU A 587 10.22 9.24 25.06
N ALA A 588 9.42 9.99 24.29
CA ALA A 588 8.21 10.63 24.82
C ALA A 588 7.20 9.59 25.36
N ASN A 589 7.02 8.48 24.64
CA ASN A 589 6.13 7.39 25.08
C ASN A 589 6.65 6.68 26.34
N ALA A 590 7.97 6.53 26.49
CA ALA A 590 8.60 5.90 27.64
C ALA A 590 8.43 6.68 28.96
N LEU A 591 8.30 8.01 28.90
CA LEU A 591 7.97 8.85 30.07
C LEU A 591 6.56 8.57 30.63
N GLU A 592 5.62 8.14 29.78
CA GLU A 592 4.23 7.83 30.16
C GLU A 592 3.98 6.32 30.37
N HIS A 593 4.82 5.46 29.78
CA HIS A 593 4.64 4.01 29.75
C HIS A 593 5.93 3.24 30.11
N PRO A 594 6.06 2.74 31.36
CA PRO A 594 7.23 2.00 31.83
C PRO A 594 7.59 0.77 30.98
N ASP A 595 6.60 0.04 30.44
CA ASP A 595 6.82 -1.10 29.55
C ASP A 595 7.66 -0.70 28.32
N THR A 596 7.48 0.53 27.80
CA THR A 596 8.28 1.06 26.69
C THR A 596 9.68 1.49 27.13
N ALA A 597 9.84 1.97 28.36
CA ALA A 597 11.17 2.24 28.92
C ALA A 597 11.98 0.94 29.06
N ASP A 598 11.37 -0.13 29.58
CA ASP A 598 11.99 -1.46 29.70
C ASP A 598 12.36 -2.05 28.33
N GLU A 599 11.51 -1.87 27.30
CA GLU A 599 11.82 -2.27 25.92
C GLU A 599 12.96 -1.44 25.30
N LEU A 600 13.04 -0.13 25.56
CA LEU A 600 14.15 0.72 25.11
C LEU A 600 15.48 0.30 25.76
N VAL A 601 15.45 0.00 27.07
CA VAL A 601 16.61 -0.52 27.81
C VAL A 601 17.02 -1.87 27.24
N GLN A 602 16.09 -2.81 27.10
CA GLN A 602 16.35 -4.12 26.51
C GLN A 602 16.89 -4.02 25.07
N GLY A 603 16.40 -3.07 24.27
CA GLY A 603 16.88 -2.80 22.93
C GLY A 603 18.35 -2.35 22.92
N TRP A 604 18.69 -1.34 23.72
CA TRP A 604 20.07 -0.87 23.89
C TRP A 604 21.00 -1.97 24.43
N SER A 605 20.60 -2.65 25.51
CA SER A 605 21.33 -3.77 26.12
C SER A 605 21.58 -4.90 25.11
N ALA A 606 20.59 -5.21 24.26
CA ALA A 606 20.72 -6.18 23.19
C ALA A 606 21.64 -5.72 22.04
N ALA A 607 21.63 -4.44 21.67
CA ALA A 607 22.52 -3.92 20.62
C ALA A 607 23.99 -3.89 21.08
N LEU A 608 24.23 -3.44 22.31
CA LEU A 608 25.55 -3.38 22.95
C LEU A 608 26.17 -4.77 23.20
N SER A 609 25.37 -5.85 23.17
CA SER A 609 25.87 -7.22 23.30
C SER A 609 26.47 -7.80 22.00
N VAL A 610 26.45 -7.06 20.88
CA VAL A 610 26.92 -7.54 19.56
C VAL A 610 28.17 -6.77 19.11
N PRO A 611 29.38 -7.37 19.16
CA PRO A 611 30.63 -6.69 18.81
C PRO A 611 30.67 -6.11 17.38
N ALA A 612 29.93 -6.71 16.45
CA ALA A 612 29.82 -6.23 15.07
C ALA A 612 29.04 -4.90 14.92
N LEU A 613 28.48 -4.36 16.02
CA LEU A 613 27.74 -3.10 16.04
C LEU A 613 28.41 -2.01 16.90
N GLU A 614 29.60 -2.27 17.49
CA GLU A 614 30.23 -1.35 18.45
C GLU A 614 30.37 0.08 17.91
N THR A 615 30.90 0.26 16.70
CA THR A 615 31.04 1.58 16.06
C THR A 615 29.67 2.26 15.86
N ARG A 616 28.64 1.50 15.46
CA ARG A 616 27.29 2.05 15.23
C ARG A 616 26.61 2.45 16.55
N CYS A 617 26.91 1.75 17.65
CA CYS A 617 26.53 2.16 18.99
C CYS A 617 27.27 3.44 19.43
N GLU A 618 28.58 3.56 19.16
CA GLU A 618 29.35 4.79 19.43
C GLU A 618 28.78 5.99 18.63
N GLU A 619 28.40 5.80 17.37
CA GLU A 619 27.74 6.80 16.52
C GLU A 619 26.38 7.23 17.07
N VAL A 620 25.46 6.30 17.34
CA VAL A 620 24.10 6.64 17.82
C VAL A 620 24.14 7.29 19.21
N LEU A 621 25.05 6.90 20.09
CA LEU A 621 25.24 7.56 21.38
C LEU A 621 25.76 9.00 21.23
N ALA A 622 26.63 9.27 20.26
CA ALA A 622 27.06 10.64 19.94
C ALA A 622 25.92 11.47 19.34
N ALA A 623 25.14 10.90 18.41
CA ALA A 623 23.97 11.53 17.84
C ALA A 623 22.88 11.83 18.89
N TRP A 624 22.69 10.96 19.89
CA TRP A 624 21.81 11.23 21.05
C TRP A 624 22.28 12.44 21.85
N ALA A 625 23.59 12.58 22.08
CA ALA A 625 24.14 13.72 22.79
C ALA A 625 23.95 15.04 22.01
N GLU A 626 24.16 15.00 20.69
CA GLU A 626 23.96 16.16 19.80
C GLU A 626 22.48 16.54 19.70
N ALA A 627 21.58 15.58 19.54
CA ALA A 627 20.13 15.83 19.54
C ALA A 627 19.60 16.33 20.90
N VAL A 628 20.22 15.97 22.04
CA VAL A 628 19.92 16.55 23.35
C VAL A 628 20.44 18.00 23.45
N ALA A 629 21.61 18.31 22.88
CA ALA A 629 22.16 19.66 22.88
C ALA A 629 21.35 20.63 21.99
N ASP A 630 20.85 20.15 20.85
CA ASP A 630 19.96 20.89 19.94
C ASP A 630 18.49 20.93 20.42
N GLY A 631 18.15 20.22 21.49
CA GLY A 631 16.79 20.17 22.06
C GLY A 631 15.77 19.34 21.26
N ALA A 632 16.24 18.46 20.38
CA ALA A 632 15.42 17.52 19.60
C ALA A 632 15.08 16.21 20.35
N LEU A 633 15.83 15.91 21.42
CA LEU A 633 15.52 14.87 22.40
C LEU A 633 15.38 15.47 23.81
N ASP A 634 14.46 14.93 24.60
CA ASP A 634 14.36 15.29 26.02
C ASP A 634 15.55 14.72 26.81
N ALA A 635 16.21 15.60 27.56
CA ALA A 635 17.45 15.26 28.25
C ALA A 635 17.24 14.34 29.46
N ASP A 636 16.12 14.46 30.17
CA ASP A 636 15.85 13.67 31.37
C ASP A 636 15.38 12.26 30.97
N ALA A 637 14.56 12.13 29.92
CA ALA A 637 14.20 10.84 29.33
C ALA A 637 15.41 10.05 28.83
N VAL A 638 16.32 10.72 28.10
CA VAL A 638 17.59 10.12 27.63
C VAL A 638 18.45 9.69 28.81
N VAL A 639 18.59 10.53 29.83
CA VAL A 639 19.37 10.22 31.03
C VAL A 639 18.75 9.07 31.84
N GLU A 640 17.42 8.94 31.91
CA GLU A 640 16.75 7.85 32.60
C GLU A 640 16.94 6.50 31.90
N VAL A 641 16.71 6.43 30.59
CA VAL A 641 16.91 5.19 29.80
C VAL A 641 18.38 4.76 29.84
N LEU A 642 19.31 5.68 29.55
CA LEU A 642 20.73 5.33 29.53
C LEU A 642 21.26 4.93 30.92
N ASN A 643 20.80 5.53 32.03
CA ASN A 643 21.22 5.09 33.36
C ASN A 643 20.85 3.61 33.65
N HIS A 644 19.71 3.13 33.15
CA HIS A 644 19.31 1.73 33.31
C HIS A 644 20.19 0.80 32.47
N VAL A 645 20.42 1.13 31.19
CA VAL A 645 21.36 0.38 30.33
C VAL A 645 22.77 0.33 30.95
N ILE A 646 23.24 1.44 31.52
CA ILE A 646 24.56 1.55 32.13
C ILE A 646 24.69 0.68 33.39
N ARG A 647 23.60 0.48 34.16
CA ARG A 647 23.57 -0.48 35.30
C ARG A 647 23.80 -1.92 34.87
N GLU A 648 23.37 -2.29 33.66
CA GLU A 648 23.55 -3.63 33.10
C GLU A 648 24.87 -3.78 32.31
N HIS A 649 25.27 -2.75 31.55
CA HIS A 649 26.26 -2.84 30.48
C HIS A 649 27.49 -1.91 30.62
N TRP A 650 27.79 -1.38 31.82
CA TRP A 650 28.98 -0.54 32.10
C TRP A 650 30.29 -1.04 31.48
N MET A 651 30.50 -2.37 31.44
CA MET A 651 31.73 -3.01 30.94
C MET A 651 31.75 -3.27 29.42
N THR A 652 30.74 -2.82 28.66
CA THR A 652 30.72 -2.95 27.19
C THR A 652 31.60 -1.89 26.53
N GLY A 653 32.16 -2.22 25.35
CA GLY A 653 33.05 -1.34 24.59
C GLY A 653 32.47 0.07 24.37
N PRO A 654 31.32 0.22 23.69
CA PRO A 654 30.77 1.52 23.34
C PRO A 654 30.41 2.41 24.54
N LEU A 655 29.77 1.84 25.57
CA LEU A 655 29.46 2.61 26.79
C LEU A 655 30.72 2.99 27.56
N SER A 656 31.72 2.12 27.63
CA SER A 656 32.99 2.47 28.28
C SER A 656 33.76 3.54 27.48
N THR A 657 33.76 3.49 26.13
CA THR A 657 34.25 4.59 25.29
C THR A 657 33.52 5.90 25.60
N PHE A 658 32.19 5.89 25.68
CA PHE A 658 31.36 7.08 25.88
C PHE A 658 31.54 7.69 27.29
N ILE A 659 31.52 6.85 28.34
CA ILE A 659 31.50 7.29 29.75
C ILE A 659 32.91 7.53 30.31
N ALA A 660 33.94 6.84 29.82
CA ALA A 660 35.33 7.06 30.22
C ALA A 660 36.09 7.99 29.24
N GLY A 661 35.80 7.91 27.94
CA GLY A 661 36.57 8.54 26.86
C GLY A 661 37.67 7.61 26.33
N ARG A 662 37.88 7.60 25.01
CA ARG A 662 38.96 6.82 24.36
C ARG A 662 40.30 7.53 24.54
N ALA A 663 41.32 6.82 25.01
CA ALA A 663 42.66 7.36 25.17
C ALA A 663 43.28 7.71 23.81
N GLY A 664 43.77 8.94 23.65
CA GLY A 664 44.46 9.41 22.44
C GLY A 664 43.59 10.07 21.37
N THR A 665 42.25 10.01 21.47
CA THR A 665 41.37 10.79 20.60
C THR A 665 41.14 12.19 21.19
N GLY A 666 41.59 13.23 20.51
CA GLY A 666 41.29 14.61 20.88
C GLY A 666 39.85 14.98 20.48
N TYR A 667 39.11 15.58 21.42
CA TYR A 667 37.78 16.15 21.25
C TYR A 667 36.66 15.15 20.88
N THR A 668 36.05 14.54 21.90
CA THR A 668 34.59 14.35 21.87
C THR A 668 33.90 15.71 21.76
N SER A 669 32.77 15.79 21.06
CA SER A 669 31.97 17.02 20.94
C SER A 669 31.45 17.48 22.32
N GLN A 670 31.21 18.79 22.49
CA GLN A 670 30.79 19.36 23.78
C GLN A 670 29.46 18.75 24.26
N SER A 671 28.54 18.48 23.34
CA SER A 671 27.32 17.71 23.54
C SER A 671 27.55 16.37 24.26
N VAL A 672 28.54 15.58 23.80
CA VAL A 672 28.92 14.30 24.42
C VAL A 672 29.49 14.50 25.83
N VAL A 673 30.24 15.58 26.07
CA VAL A 673 30.74 15.92 27.41
C VAL A 673 29.58 16.31 28.32
N ASP A 674 28.67 17.17 27.87
CA ASP A 674 27.53 17.65 28.66
C ASP A 674 26.57 16.52 29.03
N LEU A 675 26.25 15.60 28.11
CA LEU A 675 25.42 14.43 28.41
C LEU A 675 26.14 13.44 29.33
N ARG A 676 27.45 13.22 29.14
CA ARG A 676 28.28 12.40 30.05
C ARG A 676 28.29 12.96 31.47
N GLU A 677 28.42 14.27 31.65
CA GLU A 677 28.37 14.90 32.97
C GLU A 677 26.99 14.71 33.64
N ARG A 678 25.88 14.88 32.90
CA ARG A 678 24.52 14.62 33.43
C ARG A 678 24.35 13.17 33.87
N LEU A 679 24.83 12.20 33.07
CA LEU A 679 24.79 10.78 33.42
C LEU A 679 25.59 10.49 34.69
N ILE A 680 26.83 10.99 34.79
CA ILE A 680 27.69 10.81 35.97
C ILE A 680 27.07 11.47 37.22
N LEU A 681 26.48 12.67 37.09
CA LEU A 681 25.79 13.34 38.20
C LEU A 681 24.56 12.55 38.67
N ARG A 682 23.70 12.08 37.74
CA ARG A 682 22.50 11.30 38.07
C ARG A 682 22.84 9.93 38.67
N TRP A 683 23.91 9.28 38.21
CA TRP A 683 24.40 8.03 38.77
C TRP A 683 24.81 8.15 40.25
N ASN A 684 25.28 9.33 40.66
CA ASN A 684 25.76 9.59 42.02
C ASN A 684 24.68 10.20 42.96
N ASP A 685 23.44 10.44 42.52
CA ASP A 685 22.33 10.86 43.39
C ASP A 685 21.59 9.63 43.96
N PRO A 686 21.67 9.33 45.27
CA PRO A 686 21.20 8.07 45.86
C PRO A 686 19.67 7.97 46.05
N ARG A 687 18.87 8.66 45.23
CA ARG A 687 17.40 8.66 45.31
C ARG A 687 16.81 7.45 44.57
N PRO A 688 15.98 6.61 45.22
CA PRO A 688 15.38 5.46 44.56
C PRO A 688 14.37 5.86 43.48
N THR A 689 14.55 5.32 42.27
CA THR A 689 13.57 5.40 41.16
C THR A 689 12.51 4.33 41.29
N HIS A 690 11.59 4.48 42.27
CA HIS A 690 10.33 3.75 42.30
C HIS A 690 9.26 4.56 43.07
N THR A 691 8.29 5.10 42.33
CA THR A 691 6.97 5.43 42.88
C THR A 691 6.13 4.15 42.80
N GLU A 692 5.96 3.44 43.91
CA GLU A 692 5.01 2.31 43.93
C GLU A 692 3.59 2.81 43.60
N PRO A 693 2.78 2.04 42.84
CA PRO A 693 1.39 2.40 42.60
C PRO A 693 0.63 2.34 43.94
N HIS A 694 0.20 3.51 44.45
CA HIS A 694 -0.45 3.62 45.75
C HIS A 694 -1.71 2.73 45.84
N SER A 695 -1.58 1.59 46.52
CA SER A 695 -2.70 0.77 46.95
C SER A 695 -3.60 1.57 47.89
N GLY A 696 -4.90 1.60 47.61
CA GLY A 696 -5.80 2.61 48.16
C GLY A 696 -5.96 2.57 49.68
N GLN A 697 -5.85 3.75 50.32
CA GLN A 697 -6.37 3.99 51.66
C GLN A 697 -7.37 5.16 51.62
N THR A 698 -8.59 4.92 52.12
CA THR A 698 -9.66 5.93 52.15
C THR A 698 -9.50 6.82 53.38
N PRO A 699 -9.31 8.15 53.24
CA PRO A 699 -9.23 9.04 54.39
C PRO A 699 -10.62 9.22 55.05
N THR A 700 -10.75 8.73 56.27
CA THR A 700 -11.94 8.96 57.12
C THR A 700 -11.74 10.28 57.89
N PRO A 701 -12.72 11.20 57.96
CA PRO A 701 -12.49 12.55 58.46
C PRO A 701 -12.51 12.66 60.00
N THR A 702 -11.56 13.40 60.57
CA THR A 702 -11.53 13.80 61.99
C THR A 702 -11.84 15.30 62.13
N ARG A 703 -12.52 15.71 63.20
CA ARG A 703 -13.34 16.94 63.21
C ARG A 703 -13.22 17.79 64.49
N HIS A 704 -12.62 18.98 64.37
CA HIS A 704 -12.61 20.10 65.35
C HIS A 704 -11.93 19.78 66.72
N ALA A 705 -11.65 20.74 67.62
CA ALA A 705 -12.13 22.13 67.72
C ALA A 705 -11.18 23.09 68.48
N THR A 706 -11.30 24.40 68.19
CA THR A 706 -11.11 25.60 69.08
C THR A 706 -9.76 25.85 69.77
N SER A 707 -9.31 27.05 70.19
CA SER A 707 -9.58 28.52 70.00
C SER A 707 -8.77 29.25 71.14
N PRO A 708 -8.81 30.59 71.36
CA PRO A 708 -9.34 31.75 70.62
C PRO A 708 -8.30 32.91 70.38
N GLU A 709 -8.78 34.06 69.89
CA GLU A 709 -8.37 35.47 70.17
C GLU A 709 -6.87 35.91 70.07
N ASP A 710 -6.49 37.10 69.58
CA ASP A 710 -7.14 38.43 69.59
C ASP A 710 -7.04 39.21 68.24
N ASP A 711 -7.90 40.23 68.09
CA ASP A 711 -7.80 41.37 67.14
C ASP A 711 -8.04 42.66 67.95
N PRO A 712 -7.36 43.80 67.65
CA PRO A 712 -8.18 44.90 67.12
C PRO A 712 -7.52 45.86 66.11
N THR A 713 -8.32 46.19 65.09
CA THR A 713 -8.62 47.53 64.53
C THR A 713 -7.85 48.13 63.33
N PRO A 714 -8.50 48.97 62.50
CA PRO A 714 -8.07 49.29 61.13
C PRO A 714 -7.68 50.78 60.91
N ARG A 715 -7.26 51.11 59.68
CA ARG A 715 -7.33 52.48 59.13
C ARG A 715 -7.81 52.52 57.67
N THR A 716 -8.44 53.64 57.32
CA THR A 716 -9.15 53.92 56.06
C THR A 716 -8.47 54.99 55.22
N GLY A 717 -8.64 54.91 53.90
CA GLY A 717 -8.43 55.98 52.91
C GLY A 717 -8.34 55.34 51.51
N THR A 718 -9.29 55.45 50.57
CA THR A 718 -9.96 56.61 49.89
C THR A 718 -9.12 57.29 48.81
N GLU A 719 -9.73 57.40 47.62
CA GLU A 719 -9.37 58.20 46.43
C GLU A 719 -8.09 57.73 45.68
N ASP A 720 -8.14 57.32 44.41
CA ASP A 720 -8.58 57.97 43.14
C ASP A 720 -7.56 58.96 42.54
N GLU A 721 -6.94 58.60 41.41
CA GLU A 721 -7.14 59.21 40.07
C GLU A 721 -6.15 58.66 39.01
N ALA A 722 -6.53 58.84 37.73
CA ALA A 722 -5.74 58.66 36.48
C ALA A 722 -5.29 57.24 36.07
#